data_AF-A0AAX6I3J6-F1
#
_entry.id   AF-A0AAX6I3J6-F1
#
_cell.length_a   1.000
_cell.length_b   1.000
_cell.length_c   1.000
_cell.angle_alpha   90.00
_cell.angle_beta   90.00
_cell.angle_gamma   90.00
#
_symmetry.space_group_name_H-M   'P 1'
#
loop_
_entity.id
_entity.type
_entity.pdbx_description
1 polymer ?
#
loop_
_entity_poly.entity_id
_entity_poly.type
_entity_poly.pdbx_seq_one_letter_code
_entity_poly.pdbx_strand_id
1 'polypeptide(L)'
;MANTTTCPAAMKATSNGSWQGDNPLDYALPLIILQICIVVALTRLLAFVLRPLRQPRVIAEIIGGILLGPSALGRNKHFLDAVFPKRSLTVLDTIANIGLLFFLFLVGLELDLRSIRRTGKRALAIAIAGISLPFALGIGASFILRSTVNKGVAEGPFLVFMGVALSITAFPVLARILAELKLLTTDLGRMAMSAAAVNDVAAWILLALAIALSGSGSPLVSLYVLLTAAVFIAFVAICVRPALAWMARRTPEGEPVKEIYICATFVTVLAASFVTDVIGIHALFGAFVIGIMVPKDGPFAGLLIEKIEDLISGLFLPLYFVSSGLKTNVATMSGGQSWGLLALVVGTACIGKIAGTIVVSLAVKVPLREAVTLGFLMNTKGLVELIVLNIGKDRKVLNDETFAILVLMALFTTFITTPIVMAVYKPARRAGSYKHRTIQRGDSDSELRVLACFHGSRNIPTLINLIESSRGTRRHGITVYAMHLMELSERSSAISMVHKAGRNGLPFWNKITSEGTGDQIVVAFQSYQQLSHVSVRSMTAISDLHTIHEDIVASAKSKRTALILLPFHKLQHVDGSMESIGNEYQHVNQRVLRHAPCSVGILIDRGLGGTAQVSASEVSYTIAVLFFGGADDREALAYGTRMAEHPGIALTVVRFVPQPDRTSNAPNSVSIAINPDDRAKDEECLEQYKTKVAASNDSIKYEEKEVQGKADIIAAVKAMGRCNLILVGLSPPTASLAEHRYECLELGPVGSYLASPFATSASVVVVKQYDPSANPLELLEDAVDSQDVPDTPVVGASPRH
;
A
#
# COMPACT_ATOMS: atom_id res chain seq x y z
N MET A 1 54.36 14.84 -40.90
CA MET A 1 53.61 13.60 -40.63
C MET A 1 52.28 13.98 -40.01
N ALA A 2 51.18 13.78 -40.74
CA ALA A 2 49.85 14.08 -40.25
C ALA A 2 49.45 13.02 -39.21
N ASN A 3 49.15 13.43 -37.98
CA ASN A 3 48.53 12.57 -36.99
C ASN A 3 47.11 12.23 -37.44
N THR A 4 46.94 11.12 -38.16
CA THR A 4 45.65 10.49 -38.37
C THR A 4 45.14 9.98 -37.02
N THR A 5 44.36 10.80 -36.31
CA THR A 5 43.50 10.35 -35.21
C THR A 5 42.45 9.42 -35.80
N THR A 6 42.79 8.14 -35.95
CA THR A 6 41.85 7.07 -36.29
C THR A 6 40.84 6.95 -35.15
N CYS A 7 39.57 7.23 -35.43
CA CYS A 7 38.49 6.95 -34.49
C CYS A 7 38.57 5.48 -34.06
N PRO A 8 38.47 5.19 -32.75
CA PRO A 8 38.49 3.81 -32.29
C PRO A 8 37.32 3.03 -32.92
N ALA A 9 37.60 1.80 -33.36
CA ALA A 9 36.58 0.91 -33.90
C ALA A 9 35.46 0.64 -32.87
N ALA A 10 34.23 0.52 -33.36
CA ALA A 10 33.09 0.13 -32.53
C ALA A 10 33.33 -1.24 -31.89
N MET A 11 32.85 -1.43 -30.66
CA MET A 11 32.93 -2.75 -30.01
C MET A 11 32.16 -3.78 -30.82
N LYS A 12 32.77 -4.94 -31.03
CA LYS A 12 32.08 -6.11 -31.59
C LYS A 12 31.02 -6.59 -30.59
N ALA A 13 29.92 -7.11 -31.10
CA ALA A 13 28.82 -7.59 -30.25
C ALA A 13 29.20 -8.81 -29.42
N THR A 14 29.85 -9.81 -30.04
CA THR A 14 30.11 -11.13 -29.45
C THR A 14 31.58 -11.50 -29.45
N SER A 15 32.04 -12.13 -28.37
CA SER A 15 33.38 -12.71 -28.22
C SER A 15 33.41 -14.17 -28.71
N ASN A 16 34.55 -14.66 -29.18
CA ASN A 16 34.73 -16.10 -29.48
C ASN A 16 35.12 -16.92 -28.23
N GLY A 17 35.29 -16.26 -27.08
CA GLY A 17 35.52 -16.88 -25.77
C GLY A 17 36.94 -16.71 -25.26
N SER A 18 37.08 -16.69 -23.92
CA SER A 18 38.36 -16.47 -23.23
C SER A 18 39.43 -17.50 -23.57
N TRP A 19 39.02 -18.75 -23.79
CA TRP A 19 39.91 -19.86 -24.17
C TRP A 19 40.43 -19.75 -25.61
N GLN A 20 39.85 -18.88 -26.43
CA GLN A 20 40.32 -18.58 -27.79
C GLN A 20 41.21 -17.32 -27.84
N GLY A 21 41.56 -16.76 -26.67
CA GLY A 21 42.43 -15.58 -26.55
C GLY A 21 41.70 -14.24 -26.56
N ASP A 22 40.37 -14.23 -26.68
CA ASP A 22 39.56 -13.01 -26.58
C ASP A 22 39.32 -12.61 -25.12
N ASN A 23 39.48 -11.33 -24.76
CA ASN A 23 39.00 -10.84 -23.47
C ASN A 23 37.50 -10.47 -23.59
N PRO A 24 36.58 -11.10 -22.84
CA PRO A 24 35.15 -10.81 -22.93
C PRO A 24 34.79 -9.35 -22.61
N LEU A 25 35.63 -8.64 -21.84
CA LEU A 25 35.42 -7.23 -21.50
C LEU A 25 35.59 -6.28 -22.70
N ASP A 26 36.26 -6.71 -23.76
CA ASP A 26 36.45 -5.91 -24.97
C ASP A 26 35.24 -5.96 -25.93
N TYR A 27 34.22 -6.76 -25.59
CA TYR A 27 33.03 -7.00 -26.41
C TYR A 27 31.77 -6.46 -25.73
N ALA A 28 30.83 -5.94 -26.52
CA ALA A 28 29.68 -5.21 -26.00
C ALA A 28 28.74 -6.09 -25.16
N LEU A 29 28.42 -7.31 -25.61
CA LEU A 29 27.45 -8.18 -24.94
C LEU A 29 27.94 -8.73 -23.59
N PRO A 30 29.15 -9.34 -23.47
CA PRO A 30 29.60 -9.83 -22.18
C PRO A 30 29.85 -8.69 -21.18
N LEU A 31 30.34 -7.54 -21.66
CA LEU A 31 30.57 -6.38 -20.82
C LEU A 31 29.27 -5.79 -20.27
N ILE A 32 28.22 -5.64 -21.09
CA ILE A 32 26.94 -5.12 -20.58
C ILE A 32 26.28 -6.08 -19.60
N ILE A 33 26.41 -7.41 -19.81
CA ILE A 33 25.93 -8.41 -18.84
C ILE A 33 26.65 -8.24 -17.50
N LEU A 34 27.98 -8.09 -17.51
CA LEU A 34 28.75 -7.84 -16.29
C LEU A 34 28.33 -6.53 -15.61
N GLN A 35 28.18 -5.45 -16.38
CA GLN A 35 27.70 -4.17 -15.87
C GLN A 35 26.33 -4.32 -15.18
N ILE A 36 25.37 -4.99 -15.82
CA ILE A 36 24.06 -5.27 -15.25
C ILE A 36 24.17 -6.02 -13.92
N CYS A 37 24.99 -7.07 -13.86
CA CYS A 37 25.19 -7.84 -12.62
C CYS A 37 25.76 -6.96 -11.49
N ILE A 38 26.78 -6.16 -11.77
CA ILE A 38 27.41 -5.26 -10.79
C ILE A 38 26.41 -4.21 -10.30
N VAL A 39 25.68 -3.59 -11.23
CA VAL A 39 24.69 -2.55 -10.93
C VAL A 39 23.57 -3.09 -10.05
N VAL A 40 22.96 -4.22 -10.45
CA VAL A 40 21.85 -4.80 -9.68
C VAL A 40 22.33 -5.27 -8.30
N ALA A 41 23.48 -5.94 -8.21
CA ALA A 41 24.01 -6.41 -6.94
C ALA A 41 24.31 -5.25 -5.97
N LEU A 42 24.98 -4.20 -6.44
CA LEU A 42 25.34 -3.06 -5.62
C LEU A 42 24.10 -2.29 -5.15
N THR A 43 23.17 -2.00 -6.07
CA THR A 43 21.96 -1.24 -5.73
C THR A 43 21.03 -2.00 -4.78
N ARG A 44 20.93 -3.33 -4.92
CA ARG A 44 20.18 -4.18 -3.97
C ARG A 44 20.85 -4.24 -2.60
N LEU A 45 22.18 -4.33 -2.54
CA LEU A 45 22.92 -4.28 -1.28
C LEU A 45 22.72 -2.94 -0.56
N LEU A 46 22.81 -1.83 -1.29
CA LEU A 46 22.55 -0.49 -0.74
C LEU A 46 21.11 -0.34 -0.25
N ALA A 47 20.13 -0.83 -1.01
CA ALA A 47 18.73 -0.81 -0.59
C ALA A 47 18.51 -1.61 0.70
N PHE A 48 19.17 -2.76 0.85
CA PHE A 48 19.14 -3.55 2.08
C PHE A 48 19.73 -2.79 3.28
N VAL A 49 20.89 -2.12 3.09
CA VAL A 49 21.55 -1.32 4.14
C VAL A 49 20.71 -0.10 4.52
N LEU A 50 20.02 0.52 3.57
CA LEU A 50 19.19 1.71 3.79
C LEU A 50 17.76 1.39 4.26
N ARG A 51 17.35 0.12 4.26
CA ARG A 51 16.02 -0.34 4.70
C ARG A 51 15.61 0.16 6.10
N PRO A 52 16.48 0.20 7.13
CA PRO A 52 16.13 0.73 8.45
C PRO A 52 15.71 2.21 8.43
N LEU A 53 16.19 2.98 7.46
CA LEU A 53 15.87 4.39 7.28
C LEU A 53 14.58 4.62 6.48
N ARG A 54 13.88 3.56 6.04
CA ARG A 54 12.68 3.61 5.19
C ARG A 54 12.89 4.49 3.95
N GLN A 55 14.02 4.31 3.31
CA GLN A 55 14.38 5.06 2.11
C GLN A 55 13.87 4.34 0.86
N PRO A 56 13.19 5.03 -0.07
CA PRO A 56 12.80 4.46 -1.34
C PRO A 56 14.00 3.90 -2.11
N ARG A 57 13.79 2.78 -2.80
CA ARG A 57 14.82 2.09 -3.58
C ARG A 57 15.55 2.99 -4.60
N VAL A 58 14.85 3.96 -5.18
CA VAL A 58 15.42 4.95 -6.12
C VAL A 58 16.63 5.68 -5.52
N ILE A 59 16.62 5.96 -4.21
CA ILE A 59 17.74 6.65 -3.55
C ILE A 59 18.97 5.74 -3.50
N ALA A 60 18.79 4.46 -3.17
CA ALA A 60 19.87 3.47 -3.21
C ALA A 60 20.46 3.33 -4.63
N GLU A 61 19.63 3.42 -5.66
CA GLU A 61 20.04 3.33 -7.05
C GLU A 61 20.86 4.56 -7.50
N ILE A 62 20.44 5.78 -7.13
CA ILE A 62 21.20 7.01 -7.39
C ILE A 62 22.54 6.98 -6.67
N ILE A 63 22.55 6.61 -5.37
CA ILE A 63 23.80 6.48 -4.59
C ILE A 63 24.72 5.43 -5.22
N GLY A 64 24.17 4.27 -5.61
CA GLY A 64 24.92 3.23 -6.29
C GLY A 64 25.57 3.71 -7.59
N GLY A 65 24.85 4.49 -8.39
CA GLY A 65 25.39 5.13 -9.59
C GLY A 65 26.53 6.09 -9.30
N ILE A 66 26.38 6.97 -8.31
CA ILE A 66 27.44 7.92 -7.90
C ILE A 66 28.66 7.16 -7.37
N LEU A 67 28.46 6.07 -6.64
CA LEU A 67 29.53 5.23 -6.09
C LEU A 67 30.31 4.49 -7.17
N LEU A 68 29.64 3.96 -8.20
CA LEU A 68 30.29 3.36 -9.38
C LEU A 68 30.97 4.40 -10.27
N GLY A 69 30.47 5.64 -10.22
CA GLY A 69 30.98 6.79 -10.97
C GLY A 69 32.36 7.28 -10.52
N PRO A 70 32.86 8.32 -11.21
CA PRO A 70 34.18 8.92 -10.93
C PRO A 70 34.30 9.52 -9.53
N SER A 71 33.17 9.69 -8.84
CA SER A 71 33.10 10.24 -7.48
C SER A 71 33.63 9.29 -6.40
N ALA A 72 33.63 7.97 -6.62
CA ALA A 72 34.16 6.99 -5.66
C ALA A 72 34.96 5.86 -6.35
N LEU A 73 34.35 4.72 -6.70
CA LEU A 73 35.04 3.55 -7.27
C LEU A 73 35.68 3.88 -8.62
N GLY A 74 34.99 4.68 -9.45
CA GLY A 74 35.50 5.19 -10.72
C GLY A 74 36.68 6.16 -10.61
N ARG A 75 37.09 6.54 -9.38
CA ARG A 75 38.33 7.29 -9.15
C ARG A 75 39.56 6.45 -9.50
N ASN A 76 39.44 5.13 -9.38
CA ASN A 76 40.42 4.21 -9.94
C ASN A 76 40.19 4.08 -11.46
N LYS A 77 41.06 4.71 -12.25
CA LYS A 77 40.98 4.68 -13.72
C LYS A 77 41.02 3.26 -14.28
N HIS A 78 41.77 2.35 -13.65
CA HIS A 78 41.82 0.95 -14.09
C HIS A 78 40.46 0.26 -13.97
N PHE A 79 39.72 0.51 -12.89
CA PHE A 79 38.37 -0.02 -12.73
C PHE A 79 37.41 0.61 -13.75
N LEU A 80 37.45 1.94 -13.89
CA LEU A 80 36.55 2.67 -14.78
C LEU A 80 36.77 2.29 -16.25
N ASP A 81 38.02 2.21 -16.70
CA ASP A 81 38.35 1.86 -18.09
C ASP A 81 38.08 0.36 -18.38
N ALA A 82 38.17 -0.52 -17.38
CA ALA A 82 37.87 -1.94 -17.55
C ALA A 82 36.35 -2.25 -17.54
N VAL A 83 35.59 -1.63 -16.62
CA VAL A 83 34.18 -1.97 -16.39
C VAL A 83 33.23 -0.99 -17.08
N PHE A 84 33.58 0.29 -17.21
CA PHE A 84 32.76 1.33 -17.85
C PHE A 84 33.56 2.15 -18.89
N PRO A 85 34.19 1.50 -19.89
CA PRO A 85 34.92 2.22 -20.93
C PRO A 85 33.98 3.15 -21.71
N LYS A 86 34.52 4.29 -22.19
CA LYS A 86 33.73 5.28 -22.96
C LYS A 86 32.95 4.68 -24.14
N ARG A 87 33.47 3.61 -24.74
CA ARG A 87 32.82 2.89 -25.86
C ARG A 87 31.58 2.11 -25.43
N SER A 88 31.53 1.63 -24.18
CA SER A 88 30.37 0.86 -23.67
C SER A 88 29.24 1.76 -23.19
N LEU A 89 29.56 3.02 -22.83
CA LEU A 89 28.56 3.97 -22.33
C LEU A 89 27.41 4.17 -23.33
N THR A 90 27.66 4.16 -24.64
CA THR A 90 26.58 4.24 -25.64
C THR A 90 25.64 3.04 -25.60
N VAL A 91 26.16 1.83 -25.34
CA VAL A 91 25.32 0.62 -25.21
C VAL A 91 24.54 0.64 -23.89
N LEU A 92 25.19 1.04 -22.80
CA LEU A 92 24.55 1.21 -21.50
C LEU A 92 23.44 2.27 -21.58
N ASP A 93 23.71 3.42 -22.18
CA ASP A 93 22.77 4.54 -22.32
C ASP A 93 21.58 4.17 -23.21
N THR A 94 21.79 3.40 -24.28
CA THR A 94 20.67 2.98 -25.14
C THR A 94 19.73 2.02 -24.40
N ILE A 95 20.25 1.02 -23.70
CA ILE A 95 19.43 0.10 -22.89
C ILE A 95 18.75 0.84 -21.73
N ALA A 96 19.48 1.72 -21.03
CA ALA A 96 18.95 2.54 -19.96
C ALA A 96 17.79 3.44 -20.43
N ASN A 97 17.93 4.08 -21.61
CA ASN A 97 16.88 4.93 -22.16
C ASN A 97 15.66 4.12 -22.66
N ILE A 98 15.83 2.90 -23.16
CA ILE A 98 14.72 1.99 -23.45
C ILE A 98 13.98 1.64 -22.15
N GLY A 99 14.72 1.33 -21.08
CA GLY A 99 14.16 1.12 -19.75
C GLY A 99 13.36 2.32 -19.26
N LEU A 100 13.93 3.50 -19.37
CA LEU A 100 13.31 4.76 -19.00
C LEU A 100 12.05 5.07 -19.81
N LEU A 101 12.07 4.79 -21.12
CA LEU A 101 10.93 4.97 -22.01
C LEU A 101 9.74 4.14 -21.53
N PHE A 102 9.95 2.86 -21.26
CA PHE A 102 8.89 2.00 -20.73
C PHE A 102 8.52 2.35 -19.29
N PHE A 103 9.46 2.83 -18.48
CA PHE A 103 9.14 3.37 -17.16
C PHE A 103 8.18 4.55 -17.26
N LEU A 104 8.39 5.49 -18.19
CA LEU A 104 7.47 6.61 -18.38
C LEU A 104 6.14 6.20 -18.97
N PHE A 105 6.10 5.14 -19.79
CA PHE A 105 4.84 4.50 -20.14
C PHE A 105 4.12 3.99 -18.89
N LEU A 106 4.79 3.32 -17.96
CA LEU A 106 4.23 2.89 -16.67
C LEU A 106 3.72 4.07 -15.83
N VAL A 107 4.49 5.16 -15.72
CA VAL A 107 4.05 6.37 -15.02
C VAL A 107 2.79 6.95 -15.69
N GLY A 108 2.76 7.02 -17.01
CA GLY A 108 1.56 7.42 -17.75
C GLY A 108 0.38 6.47 -17.52
N LEU A 109 0.65 5.16 -17.38
CA LEU A 109 -0.35 4.15 -17.05
C LEU A 109 -0.97 4.37 -15.66
N GLU A 110 -0.17 4.79 -14.68
CA GLU A 110 -0.63 5.08 -13.32
C GLU A 110 -1.42 6.41 -13.21
N LEU A 111 -1.09 7.40 -14.03
CA LEU A 111 -1.76 8.69 -14.02
C LEU A 111 -3.16 8.62 -14.64
N ASP A 112 -4.18 8.92 -13.82
CA ASP A 112 -5.57 9.04 -14.26
C ASP A 112 -5.97 10.52 -14.42
N LEU A 113 -6.14 10.97 -15.67
CA LEU A 113 -6.61 12.32 -15.99
C LEU A 113 -8.02 12.61 -15.46
N ARG A 114 -8.89 11.59 -15.32
CA ARG A 114 -10.21 11.78 -14.70
C ARG A 114 -10.05 12.08 -13.20
N SER A 115 -8.97 11.59 -12.56
CA SER A 115 -8.52 12.01 -11.22
C SER A 115 -8.16 13.45 -11.14
N ILE A 116 -7.28 13.85 -12.04
CA ILE A 116 -6.78 15.22 -12.05
C ILE A 116 -7.95 16.20 -12.27
N ARG A 117 -8.90 15.89 -13.16
CA ARG A 117 -10.06 16.76 -13.39
C ARG A 117 -11.03 16.85 -12.21
N ARG A 118 -11.16 15.78 -11.41
CA ARG A 118 -11.98 15.77 -10.19
C ARG A 118 -11.19 16.25 -8.96
N THR A 119 -9.94 16.65 -9.13
CA THR A 119 -9.10 17.14 -8.04
C THR A 119 -9.71 18.41 -7.47
N GLY A 120 -9.92 18.42 -6.14
CA GLY A 120 -10.51 19.56 -5.46
C GLY A 120 -9.66 20.83 -5.62
N LYS A 121 -10.30 22.00 -5.53
CA LYS A 121 -9.63 23.33 -5.61
C LYS A 121 -8.42 23.44 -4.67
N ARG A 122 -8.46 22.71 -3.54
CA ARG A 122 -7.38 22.65 -2.53
C ARG A 122 -6.08 22.10 -3.11
N ALA A 123 -6.11 20.88 -3.66
CA ALA A 123 -4.93 20.22 -4.20
C ALA A 123 -4.39 20.93 -5.46
N LEU A 124 -5.26 21.53 -6.28
CA LEU A 124 -4.83 22.36 -7.40
C LEU A 124 -4.08 23.63 -6.94
N ALA A 125 -4.57 24.31 -5.90
CA ALA A 125 -3.88 25.48 -5.34
C ALA A 125 -2.48 25.11 -4.81
N ILE A 126 -2.37 23.96 -4.13
CA ILE A 126 -1.09 23.42 -3.65
C ILE A 126 -0.16 23.09 -4.82
N ALA A 127 -0.65 22.43 -5.87
CA ALA A 127 0.13 22.12 -7.06
C ALA A 127 0.70 23.39 -7.73
N ILE A 128 -0.16 24.39 -7.98
CA ILE A 128 0.24 25.66 -8.60
C ILE A 128 1.30 26.37 -7.76
N ALA A 129 1.12 26.46 -6.44
CA ALA A 129 2.08 27.07 -5.54
C ALA A 129 3.40 26.28 -5.46
N GLY A 130 3.30 24.95 -5.47
CA GLY A 130 4.41 24.02 -5.47
C GLY A 130 5.24 24.05 -6.76
N ILE A 131 4.75 24.67 -7.83
CA ILE A 131 5.52 24.92 -9.06
C ILE A 131 5.98 26.38 -9.12
N SER A 132 5.06 27.33 -9.01
CA SER A 132 5.32 28.74 -9.33
C SER A 132 6.38 29.38 -8.43
N LEU A 133 6.32 29.12 -7.11
CA LEU A 133 7.27 29.68 -6.15
C LEU A 133 8.69 29.12 -6.33
N PRO A 134 8.94 27.79 -6.34
CA PRO A 134 10.27 27.26 -6.59
C PRO A 134 10.77 27.55 -8.01
N PHE A 135 9.89 27.68 -9.00
CA PHE A 135 10.30 28.09 -10.35
C PHE A 135 10.86 29.51 -10.35
N ALA A 136 10.17 30.46 -9.71
CA ALA A 136 10.63 31.85 -9.59
C ALA A 136 11.93 31.95 -8.78
N LEU A 137 12.04 31.21 -7.68
CA LEU A 137 13.28 31.16 -6.89
C LEU A 137 14.42 30.47 -7.65
N GLY A 138 14.14 29.47 -8.49
CA GLY A 138 15.11 28.84 -9.38
C GLY A 138 15.67 29.80 -10.42
N ILE A 139 14.81 30.64 -11.01
CA ILE A 139 15.25 31.76 -11.86
C ILE A 139 16.14 32.71 -11.05
N GLY A 140 15.75 33.09 -9.83
CA GLY A 140 16.58 33.92 -8.95
C GLY A 140 17.96 33.32 -8.68
N ALA A 141 18.01 32.05 -8.27
CA ALA A 141 19.25 31.32 -8.00
C ALA A 141 20.14 31.17 -9.24
N SER A 142 19.52 31.04 -10.43
CA SER A 142 20.25 30.88 -11.68
C SER A 142 21.06 32.11 -12.09
N PHE A 143 20.66 33.33 -11.71
CA PHE A 143 21.51 34.52 -11.90
C PHE A 143 22.82 34.44 -11.11
N ILE A 144 22.75 33.94 -9.87
CA ILE A 144 23.91 33.76 -9.00
C ILE A 144 24.80 32.61 -9.49
N LEU A 145 24.20 31.49 -9.90
CA LEU A 145 24.95 30.34 -10.44
C LEU A 145 25.64 30.69 -11.77
N ARG A 146 24.99 31.46 -12.63
CA ARG A 146 25.54 31.86 -13.93
C ARG A 146 26.69 32.85 -13.80
N SER A 147 26.57 33.83 -12.90
CA SER A 147 27.66 34.79 -12.65
C SER A 147 28.92 34.12 -12.07
N THR A 148 28.72 33.02 -11.35
CA THR A 148 29.79 32.34 -10.60
C THR A 148 30.42 31.18 -11.36
N VAL A 149 29.61 30.26 -11.89
CA VAL A 149 30.05 28.94 -12.39
C VAL A 149 29.86 28.78 -13.89
N ASN A 150 28.83 29.40 -14.48
CA ASN A 150 28.42 29.11 -15.86
C ASN A 150 28.62 30.28 -16.84
N LYS A 151 29.88 30.72 -17.01
CA LYS A 151 30.24 31.78 -17.96
C LYS A 151 30.19 31.24 -19.39
N GLY A 152 29.21 31.67 -20.19
CA GLY A 152 29.13 31.38 -21.64
C GLY A 152 27.88 30.63 -22.12
N VAL A 153 26.93 30.26 -21.25
CA VAL A 153 25.67 29.61 -21.64
C VAL A 153 24.57 30.65 -21.93
N ALA A 154 23.74 30.35 -22.93
CA ALA A 154 22.59 31.16 -23.33
C ALA A 154 21.64 31.39 -22.14
N GLU A 155 21.30 32.65 -21.86
CA GLU A 155 20.63 33.03 -20.62
C GLU A 155 19.23 32.40 -20.52
N GLY A 156 18.40 32.59 -21.54
CA GLY A 156 17.00 32.14 -21.53
C GLY A 156 16.82 30.65 -21.22
N PRO A 157 17.45 29.73 -21.98
CA PRO A 157 17.34 28.30 -21.72
C PRO A 157 17.82 27.89 -20.33
N PHE A 158 18.91 28.49 -19.84
CA PHE A 158 19.44 28.18 -18.51
C PHE A 158 18.47 28.61 -17.38
N LEU A 159 17.88 29.80 -17.47
CA LEU A 159 16.87 30.27 -16.49
C LEU A 159 15.66 29.33 -16.44
N VAL A 160 15.14 28.94 -17.60
CA VAL A 160 13.98 28.03 -17.69
C VAL A 160 14.35 26.65 -17.17
N PHE A 161 15.48 26.06 -17.58
CA PHE A 161 15.92 24.75 -17.08
C PHE A 161 16.10 24.74 -15.55
N MET A 162 16.65 25.80 -14.97
CA MET A 162 16.80 25.93 -13.52
C MET A 162 15.44 26.05 -12.82
N GLY A 163 14.53 26.88 -13.34
CA GLY A 163 13.16 26.99 -12.82
C GLY A 163 12.44 25.63 -12.85
N VAL A 164 12.54 24.91 -13.97
CA VAL A 164 11.95 23.57 -14.12
C VAL A 164 12.55 22.60 -13.11
N ALA A 165 13.88 22.46 -13.04
CA ALA A 165 14.56 21.52 -12.15
C ALA A 165 14.17 21.69 -10.67
N LEU A 166 14.06 22.93 -10.17
CA LEU A 166 13.67 23.19 -8.78
C LEU A 166 12.16 23.00 -8.53
N SER A 167 11.34 23.13 -9.57
CA SER A 167 9.87 23.07 -9.48
C SER A 167 9.28 21.67 -9.60
N ILE A 168 10.05 20.64 -9.97
CA ILE A 168 9.54 19.27 -10.13
C ILE A 168 9.34 18.61 -8.77
N THR A 169 8.22 17.90 -8.60
CA THR A 169 7.97 16.96 -7.50
C THR A 169 7.70 15.61 -8.14
N ALA A 170 8.36 14.54 -7.71
CA ALA A 170 8.24 13.24 -8.37
C ALA A 170 7.06 12.43 -7.81
N PHE A 171 5.96 12.32 -8.58
CA PHE A 171 4.78 11.55 -8.18
C PHE A 171 5.08 10.09 -7.80
N PRO A 172 5.84 9.28 -8.58
CA PRO A 172 6.06 7.87 -8.24
C PRO A 172 6.84 7.69 -6.93
N VAL A 173 7.85 8.55 -6.69
CA VAL A 173 8.67 8.49 -5.46
C VAL A 173 7.85 8.93 -4.26
N LEU A 174 7.04 9.98 -4.40
CA LEU A 174 6.11 10.41 -3.36
C LEU A 174 5.10 9.31 -3.01
N ALA A 175 4.54 8.63 -4.01
CA ALA A 175 3.57 7.56 -3.81
C ALA A 175 4.16 6.42 -2.98
N ARG A 176 5.43 6.07 -3.24
CA ARG A 176 6.20 5.09 -2.45
C ARG A 176 6.43 5.56 -1.03
N ILE A 177 6.90 6.80 -0.83
CA ILE A 177 7.11 7.37 0.50
C ILE A 177 5.80 7.38 1.30
N LEU A 178 4.68 7.80 0.70
CA LEU A 178 3.37 7.79 1.35
C LEU A 178 2.89 6.38 1.70
N ALA A 179 3.18 5.40 0.85
CA ALA A 179 2.84 4.00 1.12
C ALA A 179 3.67 3.44 2.28
N GLU A 180 4.99 3.64 2.28
CA GLU A 180 5.91 3.22 3.34
C GLU A 180 5.60 3.90 4.69
N LEU A 181 5.11 5.14 4.65
CA LEU A 181 4.69 5.88 5.83
C LEU A 181 3.23 5.61 6.23
N LYS A 182 2.53 4.72 5.54
CA LYS A 182 1.11 4.37 5.77
C LYS A 182 0.16 5.59 5.71
N LEU A 183 0.53 6.59 4.91
CA LEU A 183 -0.20 7.84 4.71
C LEU A 183 -1.05 7.84 3.43
N LEU A 184 -0.86 6.87 2.54
CA LEU A 184 -1.43 6.87 1.18
C LEU A 184 -2.96 6.98 1.14
N THR A 185 -3.66 6.40 2.11
CA THR A 185 -5.14 6.42 2.22
C THR A 185 -5.68 7.58 3.06
N THR A 186 -4.81 8.36 3.70
CA THR A 186 -5.22 9.53 4.51
C THR A 186 -5.64 10.69 3.61
N ASP A 187 -6.41 11.64 4.16
CA ASP A 187 -6.79 12.86 3.43
C ASP A 187 -5.55 13.67 2.99
N LEU A 188 -4.52 13.69 3.84
CA LEU A 188 -3.21 14.28 3.53
C LEU A 188 -2.55 13.57 2.34
N GLY A 189 -2.51 12.23 2.34
CA GLY A 189 -1.94 11.43 1.26
C GLY A 189 -2.68 11.62 -0.06
N ARG A 190 -4.03 11.63 -0.03
CA ARG A 190 -4.87 11.89 -1.21
C ARG A 190 -4.62 13.29 -1.79
N MET A 191 -4.48 14.30 -0.91
CA MET A 191 -4.18 15.67 -1.32
C MET A 191 -2.78 15.79 -1.93
N ALA A 192 -1.77 15.18 -1.30
CA ALA A 192 -0.39 15.13 -1.77
C ALA A 192 -0.28 14.43 -3.13
N MET A 193 -0.88 13.25 -3.28
CA MET A 193 -0.89 12.48 -4.53
C MET A 193 -1.54 13.24 -5.67
N SER A 194 -2.69 13.88 -5.41
CA SER A 194 -3.38 14.67 -6.43
C SER A 194 -2.56 15.89 -6.86
N ALA A 195 -1.95 16.59 -5.91
CA ALA A 195 -1.08 17.73 -6.22
C ALA A 195 0.19 17.31 -6.99
N ALA A 196 0.82 16.20 -6.59
CA ALA A 196 1.99 15.67 -7.29
C ALA A 196 1.66 15.17 -8.70
N ALA A 197 0.50 14.54 -8.92
CA ALA A 197 0.06 14.14 -10.25
C ALA A 197 -0.15 15.33 -11.20
N VAL A 198 -0.72 16.43 -10.70
CA VAL A 198 -0.79 17.70 -11.44
C VAL A 198 0.61 18.23 -11.73
N ASN A 199 1.51 18.18 -10.73
CA ASN A 199 2.88 18.66 -10.89
C ASN A 199 3.67 17.85 -11.91
N ASP A 200 3.52 16.53 -11.96
CA ASP A 200 4.16 15.66 -12.96
C ASP A 200 3.71 16.02 -14.38
N VAL A 201 2.40 16.17 -14.61
CA VAL A 201 1.88 16.58 -15.93
C VAL A 201 2.41 17.96 -16.32
N ALA A 202 2.40 18.92 -15.38
CA ALA A 202 2.94 20.25 -15.62
C ALA A 202 4.45 20.22 -15.87
N ALA A 203 5.21 19.38 -15.17
CA ALA A 203 6.64 19.20 -15.36
C ALA A 203 6.98 18.77 -16.79
N TRP A 204 6.21 17.85 -17.38
CA TRP A 204 6.42 17.44 -18.77
C TRP A 204 6.12 18.54 -19.79
N ILE A 205 5.09 19.34 -19.54
CA ILE A 205 4.78 20.51 -20.38
C ILE A 205 5.92 21.54 -20.27
N LEU A 206 6.37 21.81 -19.05
CA LEU A 206 7.48 22.75 -18.79
C LEU A 206 8.80 22.24 -19.37
N LEU A 207 9.07 20.93 -19.31
CA LEU A 207 10.25 20.32 -19.93
C LEU A 207 10.21 20.41 -21.44
N ALA A 208 9.06 20.11 -22.07
CA ALA A 208 8.89 20.27 -23.51
C ALA A 208 9.12 21.74 -23.93
N LEU A 209 8.61 22.69 -23.15
CA LEU A 209 8.87 24.11 -23.37
C LEU A 209 10.35 24.47 -23.19
N ALA A 210 11.01 23.99 -22.13
CA ALA A 210 12.44 24.21 -21.89
C ALA A 210 13.30 23.67 -23.04
N ILE A 211 12.97 22.48 -23.53
CA ILE A 211 13.60 21.84 -24.68
C ILE A 211 13.39 22.68 -25.94
N ALA A 212 12.15 23.09 -26.24
CA ALA A 212 11.83 23.89 -27.42
C ALA A 212 12.56 25.24 -27.41
N LEU A 213 12.69 25.89 -26.25
CA LEU A 213 13.39 27.17 -26.09
C LEU A 213 14.91 27.04 -26.09
N SER A 214 15.46 25.85 -25.77
CA SER A 214 16.91 25.60 -25.76
C SER A 214 17.54 25.35 -27.13
N GLY A 215 16.74 25.21 -28.19
CA GLY A 215 17.26 25.02 -29.55
C GLY A 215 17.98 26.26 -30.06
N SER A 216 19.05 26.07 -30.84
CA SER A 216 19.81 27.15 -31.50
C SER A 216 19.11 27.76 -32.72
N GLY A 217 17.85 27.38 -32.97
CA GLY A 217 17.05 27.83 -34.10
C GLY A 217 16.29 29.14 -33.83
N SER A 218 15.61 29.66 -34.86
CA SER A 218 14.72 30.80 -34.69
C SER A 218 13.52 30.45 -33.78
N PRO A 219 12.91 31.42 -33.07
CA PRO A 219 11.71 31.18 -32.26
C PRO A 219 10.54 30.53 -33.03
N LEU A 220 10.52 30.68 -34.36
CA LEU A 220 9.57 30.03 -35.25
C LEU A 220 9.71 28.49 -35.23
N VAL A 221 10.93 27.97 -35.15
CA VAL A 221 11.16 26.51 -35.05
C VAL A 221 10.55 25.97 -33.77
N SER A 222 10.75 26.64 -32.63
CA SER A 222 10.15 26.26 -31.35
C SER A 222 8.62 26.24 -31.40
N LEU A 223 8.02 27.21 -32.11
CA LEU A 223 6.56 27.25 -32.33
C LEU A 223 6.08 26.06 -33.20
N TYR A 224 6.79 25.73 -34.29
CA TYR A 224 6.46 24.57 -35.12
C TYR A 224 6.57 23.25 -34.35
N VAL A 225 7.60 23.09 -33.51
CA VAL A 225 7.75 21.92 -32.63
C VAL A 225 6.56 21.80 -31.67
N LEU A 226 6.13 22.90 -31.05
CA LEU A 226 4.98 22.90 -30.14
C LEU A 226 3.67 22.58 -30.87
N LEU A 227 3.45 23.15 -32.06
CA LEU A 227 2.24 22.92 -32.85
C LEU A 227 2.16 21.48 -33.37
N THR A 228 3.25 20.93 -33.89
CA THR A 228 3.32 19.53 -34.32
C THR A 228 3.14 18.56 -33.16
N ALA A 229 3.65 18.89 -31.96
CA ALA A 229 3.39 18.12 -30.75
C ALA A 229 1.90 18.14 -30.35
N ALA A 230 1.23 19.29 -30.45
CA ALA A 230 -0.20 19.39 -30.21
C ALA A 230 -1.01 18.54 -31.21
N VAL A 231 -0.62 18.56 -32.49
CA VAL A 231 -1.22 17.70 -33.54
C VAL A 231 -0.99 16.22 -33.22
N PHE A 232 0.21 15.84 -32.80
CA PHE A 232 0.51 14.47 -32.38
C PHE A 232 -0.37 14.01 -31.21
N ILE A 233 -0.52 14.84 -30.17
CA ILE A 233 -1.40 14.53 -29.02
C ILE A 233 -2.86 14.38 -29.50
N ALA A 234 -3.33 15.27 -30.38
CA ALA A 234 -4.67 15.18 -30.95
C ALA A 234 -4.85 13.88 -31.76
N PHE A 235 -3.87 13.50 -32.57
CA PHE A 235 -3.87 12.24 -33.32
C PHE A 235 -3.92 11.02 -32.39
N VAL A 236 -3.10 10.97 -31.34
CA VAL A 236 -3.15 9.89 -30.35
C VAL A 236 -4.52 9.83 -29.68
N ALA A 237 -5.09 10.98 -29.31
CA ALA A 237 -6.39 11.05 -28.66
C ALA A 237 -7.56 10.60 -29.57
N ILE A 238 -7.49 10.87 -30.87
CA ILE A 238 -8.57 10.59 -31.84
C ILE A 238 -8.43 9.21 -32.49
N CYS A 239 -7.21 8.76 -32.79
CA CYS A 239 -6.97 7.52 -33.54
C CYS A 239 -6.50 6.38 -32.64
N VAL A 240 -5.43 6.61 -31.87
CA VAL A 240 -4.78 5.55 -31.08
C VAL A 240 -5.62 5.17 -29.86
N ARG A 241 -6.16 6.15 -29.15
CA ARG A 241 -6.96 5.90 -27.94
C ARG A 241 -8.22 5.06 -28.22
N PRO A 242 -9.01 5.30 -29.28
CA PRO A 242 -10.12 4.39 -29.61
C PRO A 242 -9.66 2.98 -29.97
N ALA A 243 -8.52 2.82 -30.64
CA ALA A 243 -7.96 1.49 -30.91
C ALA A 243 -7.58 0.75 -29.62
N LEU A 244 -6.89 1.44 -28.70
CA LEU A 244 -6.56 0.89 -27.37
C LEU A 244 -7.83 0.57 -26.56
N ALA A 245 -8.86 1.43 -26.62
CA ALA A 245 -10.16 1.19 -26.00
C ALA A 245 -10.89 0.00 -26.59
N TRP A 246 -10.78 -0.21 -27.89
CA TRP A 246 -11.35 -1.38 -28.56
C TRP A 246 -10.66 -2.68 -28.11
N MET A 247 -9.32 -2.68 -27.99
CA MET A 247 -8.57 -3.85 -27.47
C MET A 247 -8.93 -4.14 -26.01
N ALA A 248 -9.04 -3.09 -25.18
CA ALA A 248 -9.44 -3.23 -23.79
C ALA A 248 -10.83 -3.85 -23.64
N ARG A 249 -11.82 -3.43 -24.45
CA ARG A 249 -13.18 -4.00 -24.45
C ARG A 249 -13.24 -5.45 -24.92
N ARG A 250 -12.27 -5.89 -25.72
CA ARG A 250 -12.16 -7.27 -26.22
C ARG A 250 -11.43 -8.21 -25.26
N THR A 251 -11.08 -7.70 -24.08
CA THR A 251 -10.49 -8.47 -22.98
C THR A 251 -11.52 -8.56 -21.85
N PRO A 252 -12.27 -9.67 -21.72
CA PRO A 252 -13.18 -9.87 -20.60
C PRO A 252 -12.42 -9.94 -19.26
N GLU A 253 -13.05 -9.48 -18.18
CA GLU A 253 -12.51 -9.65 -16.83
C GLU A 253 -12.47 -11.13 -16.44
N GLY A 254 -11.30 -11.63 -16.02
CA GLY A 254 -11.07 -13.03 -15.63
C GLY A 254 -10.37 -13.90 -16.68
N GLU A 255 -10.27 -13.44 -17.94
CA GLU A 255 -9.51 -14.13 -18.99
C GLU A 255 -8.14 -13.46 -19.24
N PRO A 256 -7.09 -14.23 -19.59
CA PRO A 256 -5.80 -13.64 -19.92
C PRO A 256 -5.89 -12.76 -21.17
N VAL A 257 -5.37 -11.53 -21.09
CA VAL A 257 -5.23 -10.66 -22.26
C VAL A 257 -4.44 -11.39 -23.34
N LYS A 258 -4.95 -11.39 -24.57
CA LYS A 258 -4.24 -11.97 -25.71
C LYS A 258 -2.89 -11.27 -25.87
N GLU A 259 -1.82 -12.05 -25.94
CA GLU A 259 -0.44 -11.56 -26.07
C GLU A 259 -0.29 -10.54 -27.22
N ILE A 260 -1.01 -10.74 -28.33
CA ILE A 260 -1.01 -9.82 -29.46
C ILE A 260 -1.41 -8.38 -29.09
N TYR A 261 -2.33 -8.16 -28.15
CA TYR A 261 -2.75 -6.82 -27.72
C TYR A 261 -1.70 -6.14 -26.84
N ILE A 262 -0.98 -6.92 -26.03
CA ILE A 262 0.15 -6.44 -25.23
C ILE A 262 1.28 -6.03 -26.18
N CYS A 263 1.68 -6.91 -27.10
CA CYS A 263 2.69 -6.65 -28.10
C CYS A 263 2.34 -5.44 -28.98
N ALA A 264 1.09 -5.34 -29.46
CA ALA A 264 0.64 -4.19 -30.24
C ALA A 264 0.75 -2.87 -29.45
N THR A 265 0.47 -2.90 -28.15
CA THR A 265 0.59 -1.72 -27.28
C THR A 265 2.06 -1.32 -27.11
N PHE A 266 2.97 -2.26 -26.85
CA PHE A 266 4.40 -1.96 -26.75
C PHE A 266 4.99 -1.44 -28.06
N VAL A 267 4.58 -1.99 -29.20
CA VAL A 267 4.97 -1.44 -30.52
C VAL A 267 4.44 -0.02 -30.69
N THR A 268 3.20 0.26 -30.27
CA THR A 268 2.62 1.60 -30.30
C THR A 268 3.41 2.58 -29.42
N VAL A 269 3.86 2.15 -28.24
CA VAL A 269 4.72 2.93 -27.33
C VAL A 269 6.05 3.29 -27.99
N LEU A 270 6.71 2.32 -28.64
CA LEU A 270 7.97 2.55 -29.35
C LEU A 270 7.78 3.47 -30.57
N ALA A 271 6.73 3.25 -31.36
CA ALA A 271 6.41 4.08 -32.52
C ALA A 271 6.09 5.53 -32.11
N ALA A 272 5.30 5.73 -31.05
CA ALA A 272 5.02 7.04 -30.50
C ALA A 272 6.29 7.76 -30.03
N SER A 273 7.20 7.02 -29.37
CA SER A 273 8.47 7.56 -28.90
C SER A 273 9.36 8.01 -30.05
N PHE A 274 9.45 7.20 -31.11
CA PHE A 274 10.16 7.55 -32.34
C PHE A 274 9.58 8.82 -32.99
N VAL A 275 8.25 8.92 -33.13
CA VAL A 275 7.60 10.10 -33.70
C VAL A 275 7.90 11.36 -32.88
N THR A 276 7.85 11.29 -31.55
CA THR A 276 8.17 12.45 -30.70
C THR A 276 9.63 12.90 -30.80
N ASP A 277 10.56 11.97 -31.03
CA ASP A 277 11.98 12.28 -31.28
C ASP A 277 12.16 12.99 -32.63
N VAL A 278 11.48 12.50 -33.68
CA VAL A 278 11.46 13.12 -35.01
C VAL A 278 10.89 14.54 -34.98
N ILE A 279 9.90 14.81 -34.13
CA ILE A 279 9.34 16.16 -33.93
C ILE A 279 10.36 17.12 -33.27
N GLY A 280 11.43 16.61 -32.66
CA GLY A 280 12.43 17.41 -31.93
C GLY A 280 12.10 17.59 -30.44
N ILE A 281 11.12 16.86 -29.93
CA ILE A 281 10.89 16.63 -28.51
C ILE A 281 11.71 15.40 -28.09
N HIS A 282 11.83 15.13 -26.79
CA HIS A 282 12.47 13.91 -26.32
C HIS A 282 11.59 12.68 -26.56
N ALA A 283 12.17 11.56 -27.02
CA ALA A 283 11.48 10.28 -27.26
C ALA A 283 10.61 9.77 -26.09
N LEU A 284 11.02 10.11 -24.87
CA LEU A 284 10.35 9.78 -23.61
C LEU A 284 8.90 10.31 -23.53
N PHE A 285 8.62 11.43 -24.21
CA PHE A 285 7.31 12.05 -24.21
C PHE A 285 6.25 11.19 -24.91
N GLY A 286 6.61 10.51 -26.01
CA GLY A 286 5.70 9.63 -26.74
C GLY A 286 5.19 8.48 -25.89
N ALA A 287 6.10 7.81 -25.17
CA ALA A 287 5.75 6.73 -24.25
C ALA A 287 4.81 7.18 -23.12
N PHE A 288 5.09 8.34 -22.52
CA PHE A 288 4.25 8.93 -21.49
C PHE A 288 2.84 9.26 -21.99
N VAL A 289 2.72 9.86 -23.18
CA VAL A 289 1.42 10.19 -23.80
C VAL A 289 0.60 8.92 -24.08
N ILE A 290 1.22 7.86 -24.62
CA ILE A 290 0.52 6.58 -24.81
C ILE A 290 0.05 6.02 -23.46
N GLY A 291 0.89 6.02 -22.43
CA GLY A 291 0.54 5.56 -21.09
C GLY A 291 -0.70 6.27 -20.54
N ILE A 292 -0.75 7.60 -20.66
CA ILE A 292 -1.91 8.41 -20.24
C ILE A 292 -3.19 8.04 -21.00
N MET A 293 -3.07 7.75 -22.30
CA MET A 293 -4.21 7.54 -23.19
C MET A 293 -4.77 6.11 -23.13
N VAL A 294 -4.00 5.14 -22.65
CA VAL A 294 -4.49 3.78 -22.39
C VAL A 294 -5.69 3.85 -21.43
N PRO A 295 -6.82 3.19 -21.77
CA PRO A 295 -7.98 3.10 -20.89
C PRO A 295 -7.61 2.48 -19.53
N LYS A 296 -8.01 3.14 -18.45
CA LYS A 296 -7.80 2.68 -17.07
C LYS A 296 -8.95 1.82 -16.53
N ASP A 297 -9.99 1.67 -17.33
CA ASP A 297 -11.17 0.89 -17.02
C ASP A 297 -10.90 -0.58 -17.42
N GLY A 298 -11.24 -1.54 -16.56
CA GLY A 298 -10.98 -2.97 -16.77
C GLY A 298 -9.55 -3.45 -16.43
N PRO A 299 -9.22 -4.72 -16.73
CA PRO A 299 -7.98 -5.38 -16.30
C PRO A 299 -6.79 -5.04 -17.21
N PHE A 300 -7.04 -4.45 -18.39
CA PHE A 300 -6.05 -4.24 -19.44
C PHE A 300 -4.83 -3.42 -18.99
N ALA A 301 -5.04 -2.27 -18.34
CA ALA A 301 -3.95 -1.44 -17.86
C ALA A 301 -3.15 -2.12 -16.73
N GLY A 302 -3.83 -2.83 -15.83
CA GLY A 302 -3.19 -3.57 -14.74
C GLY A 302 -2.28 -4.69 -15.26
N LEU A 303 -2.76 -5.45 -16.25
CA LEU A 303 -1.99 -6.53 -16.88
C LEU A 303 -0.79 -6.00 -17.69
N LEU A 304 -0.94 -4.85 -18.36
CA LEU A 304 0.20 -4.19 -19.00
C LEU A 304 1.27 -3.83 -17.97
N ILE A 305 0.89 -3.24 -16.83
CA ILE A 305 1.85 -2.92 -15.77
C ILE A 305 2.52 -4.21 -15.28
N GLU A 306 1.75 -5.22 -14.87
CA GLU A 306 2.28 -6.48 -14.31
C GLU A 306 3.31 -7.16 -15.22
N LYS A 307 3.10 -7.16 -16.54
CA LYS A 307 3.97 -7.85 -17.50
C LYS A 307 5.35 -7.21 -17.67
N ILE A 308 5.45 -5.90 -17.52
CA ILE A 308 6.68 -5.15 -17.82
C ILE A 308 7.33 -4.57 -16.57
N GLU A 309 6.58 -4.33 -15.50
CA GLU A 309 7.07 -3.63 -14.33
C GLU A 309 8.30 -4.29 -13.69
N ASP A 310 8.26 -5.61 -13.48
CA ASP A 310 9.37 -6.35 -12.83
C ASP A 310 10.66 -6.26 -13.68
N LEU A 311 10.54 -6.29 -15.01
CA LEU A 311 11.68 -6.12 -15.91
C LEU A 311 12.23 -4.70 -15.87
N ILE A 312 11.36 -3.69 -15.92
CA ILE A 312 11.79 -2.29 -15.97
C ILE A 312 12.33 -1.83 -14.62
N SER A 313 11.54 -1.93 -13.56
CA SER A 313 11.90 -1.51 -12.21
C SER A 313 12.97 -2.41 -11.58
N GLY A 314 13.01 -3.69 -11.94
CA GLY A 314 14.01 -4.64 -11.43
C GLY A 314 15.36 -4.52 -12.12
N LEU A 315 15.39 -4.39 -13.45
CA LEU A 315 16.60 -4.55 -14.26
C LEU A 315 17.05 -3.27 -14.97
N PHE A 316 16.17 -2.58 -15.70
CA PHE A 316 16.59 -1.48 -16.59
C PHE A 316 16.65 -0.11 -15.90
N LEU A 317 15.76 0.17 -14.95
CA LEU A 317 15.75 1.43 -14.21
C LEU A 317 17.05 1.67 -13.41
N PRO A 318 17.62 0.66 -12.72
CA PRO A 318 18.93 0.79 -12.08
C PRO A 318 20.04 1.21 -13.06
N LEU A 319 20.02 0.71 -14.30
CA LEU A 319 21.01 1.08 -15.31
C LEU A 319 20.92 2.55 -15.68
N TYR A 320 19.71 3.11 -15.73
CA TYR A 320 19.53 4.54 -15.96
C TYR A 320 20.10 5.39 -14.83
N PHE A 321 19.84 5.01 -13.57
CA PHE A 321 20.43 5.73 -12.43
C PHE A 321 21.94 5.61 -12.39
N VAL A 322 22.50 4.46 -12.79
CA VAL A 322 23.95 4.30 -12.91
C VAL A 322 24.51 5.12 -14.05
N SER A 323 23.93 5.10 -15.24
CA SER A 323 24.33 5.98 -16.35
C SER A 323 24.35 7.45 -15.92
N SER A 324 23.30 7.91 -15.22
CA SER A 324 23.24 9.26 -14.67
C SER A 324 24.31 9.51 -13.60
N GLY A 325 24.53 8.56 -12.68
CA GLY A 325 25.53 8.65 -11.62
C GLY A 325 26.98 8.64 -12.12
N LEU A 326 27.27 7.90 -13.20
CA LEU A 326 28.56 7.92 -13.89
C LEU A 326 28.85 9.32 -14.49
N LYS A 327 27.80 10.06 -14.92
CA LYS A 327 27.92 11.46 -15.34
C LYS A 327 28.09 12.42 -14.17
N THR A 328 27.81 12.01 -12.92
CA THR A 328 27.96 12.86 -11.72
C THR A 328 29.38 12.78 -11.17
N ASN A 329 30.08 13.91 -11.21
CA ASN A 329 31.43 14.03 -10.66
C ASN A 329 31.45 15.01 -9.50
N VAL A 330 31.40 14.51 -8.26
CA VAL A 330 31.45 15.35 -7.05
C VAL A 330 32.84 15.95 -6.85
N ALA A 331 33.89 15.36 -7.44
CA ALA A 331 35.25 15.89 -7.31
C ALA A 331 35.46 17.22 -8.06
N THR A 332 34.56 17.61 -8.99
CA THR A 332 34.61 18.93 -9.62
C THR A 332 34.17 20.05 -8.66
N MET A 333 33.47 19.71 -7.57
CA MET A 333 33.05 20.67 -6.53
C MET A 333 34.17 20.95 -5.54
N SER A 334 35.32 21.43 -6.03
CA SER A 334 36.48 21.76 -5.21
C SER A 334 36.47 23.23 -4.81
N GLY A 335 36.16 23.51 -3.54
CA GLY A 335 36.27 24.85 -2.95
C GLY A 335 35.04 25.27 -2.13
N GLY A 336 35.23 26.18 -1.18
CA GLY A 336 34.14 26.66 -0.31
C GLY A 336 32.99 27.33 -1.07
N GLN A 337 33.27 27.88 -2.26
CA GLN A 337 32.27 28.52 -3.12
C GLN A 337 31.26 27.51 -3.70
N SER A 338 31.70 26.35 -4.22
CA SER A 338 30.82 25.32 -4.78
C SER A 338 29.92 24.70 -3.70
N TRP A 339 30.45 24.47 -2.50
CA TRP A 339 29.65 24.03 -1.35
C TRP A 339 28.67 25.11 -0.86
N GLY A 340 29.07 26.38 -0.90
CA GLY A 340 28.16 27.51 -0.65
C GLY A 340 27.02 27.59 -1.67
N LEU A 341 27.31 27.36 -2.96
CA LEU A 341 26.30 27.28 -4.01
C LEU A 341 25.37 26.08 -3.83
N LEU A 342 25.89 24.92 -3.44
CA LEU A 342 25.06 23.76 -3.09
C LEU A 342 24.11 24.11 -1.93
N ALA A 343 24.62 24.69 -0.85
CA ALA A 343 23.80 25.11 0.29
C ALA A 343 22.74 26.15 -0.13
N LEU A 344 23.08 27.09 -1.01
CA LEU A 344 22.14 28.07 -1.56
C LEU A 344 21.05 27.41 -2.42
N VAL A 345 21.41 26.46 -3.28
CA VAL A 345 20.45 25.75 -4.15
C VAL A 345 19.54 24.85 -3.32
N VAL A 346 20.08 24.13 -2.34
CA VAL A 346 19.29 23.33 -1.40
C VAL A 346 18.36 24.23 -0.58
N GLY A 347 18.87 25.35 -0.06
CA GLY A 347 18.08 26.31 0.70
C GLY A 347 16.93 26.90 -0.12
N THR A 348 17.20 27.35 -1.35
CA THR A 348 16.18 27.91 -2.23
C THR A 348 15.15 26.87 -2.67
N ALA A 349 15.57 25.63 -2.97
CA ALA A 349 14.66 24.53 -3.28
C ALA A 349 13.73 24.21 -2.09
N CYS A 350 14.30 24.02 -0.89
CA CYS A 350 13.56 23.75 0.33
C CYS A 350 12.59 24.88 0.67
N ILE A 351 13.05 26.13 0.70
CA ILE A 351 12.21 27.29 1.04
C ILE A 351 11.07 27.43 0.01
N GLY A 352 11.39 27.37 -1.29
CA GLY A 352 10.39 27.50 -2.35
C GLY A 352 9.30 26.42 -2.29
N LYS A 353 9.70 25.16 -2.12
CA LYS A 353 8.76 24.05 -2.07
C LYS A 353 8.00 23.98 -0.75
N ILE A 354 8.71 23.97 0.37
CA ILE A 354 8.14 23.72 1.69
C ILE A 354 7.34 24.93 2.15
N ALA A 355 7.91 26.14 2.12
CA ALA A 355 7.21 27.33 2.60
C ALA A 355 6.02 27.68 1.69
N GLY A 356 6.19 27.59 0.36
CA GLY A 356 5.10 27.81 -0.59
C GLY A 356 3.92 26.87 -0.36
N THR A 357 4.21 25.58 -0.15
CA THR A 357 3.19 24.57 0.15
C THR A 357 2.51 24.83 1.50
N ILE A 358 3.27 25.15 2.55
CA ILE A 358 2.72 25.41 3.89
C ILE A 358 1.77 26.62 3.87
N VAL A 359 2.21 27.74 3.29
CA VAL A 359 1.42 28.99 3.25
C VAL A 359 0.08 28.76 2.55
N VAL A 360 0.10 28.09 1.39
CA VAL A 360 -1.14 27.81 0.64
C VAL A 360 -2.00 26.76 1.34
N SER A 361 -1.41 25.76 1.97
CA SER A 361 -2.16 24.75 2.73
C SER A 361 -2.89 25.36 3.93
N LEU A 362 -2.24 26.29 4.64
CA LEU A 362 -2.85 27.04 5.73
C LEU A 362 -3.98 27.97 5.24
N ALA A 363 -3.78 28.66 4.10
CA ALA A 363 -4.83 29.48 3.49
C ALA A 363 -6.07 28.66 3.10
N VAL A 364 -5.88 27.38 2.80
CA VAL A 364 -6.92 26.41 2.45
C VAL A 364 -7.49 25.68 3.69
N LYS A 365 -7.11 26.09 4.90
CA LYS A 365 -7.56 25.57 6.21
C LYS A 365 -7.12 24.14 6.52
N VAL A 366 -5.96 23.72 6.04
CA VAL A 366 -5.31 22.47 6.48
C VAL A 366 -4.64 22.70 7.84
N PRO A 367 -4.75 21.78 8.82
CA PRO A 367 -4.06 21.91 10.11
C PRO A 367 -2.55 22.10 9.96
N LEU A 368 -1.92 22.90 10.82
CA LEU A 368 -0.50 23.25 10.69
C LEU A 368 0.43 22.02 10.60
N ARG A 369 0.19 20.97 11.39
CA ARG A 369 1.00 19.74 11.35
C ARG A 369 0.89 19.02 10.01
N GLU A 370 -0.33 18.93 9.48
CA GLU A 370 -0.59 18.35 8.16
C GLU A 370 0.00 19.22 7.05
N ALA A 371 -0.09 20.55 7.15
CA ALA A 371 0.50 21.50 6.21
C ALA A 371 2.04 21.39 6.17
N VAL A 372 2.70 21.29 7.33
CA VAL A 372 4.15 21.08 7.42
C VAL A 372 4.53 19.73 6.81
N THR A 373 3.80 18.68 7.14
CA THR A 373 4.02 17.33 6.58
C THR A 373 3.88 17.35 5.06
N LEU A 374 2.83 18.00 4.54
CA LEU A 374 2.59 18.18 3.12
C LEU A 374 3.73 18.94 2.43
N GLY A 375 4.27 19.99 3.07
CA GLY A 375 5.40 20.75 2.56
C GLY A 375 6.65 19.90 2.32
N PHE A 376 7.01 19.04 3.29
CA PHE A 376 8.14 18.10 3.14
C PHE A 376 7.86 17.04 2.07
N LEU A 377 6.63 16.50 2.03
CA LEU A 377 6.21 15.54 1.01
C LEU A 377 6.28 16.14 -0.41
N MET A 378 5.91 17.40 -0.60
CA MET A 378 6.00 18.08 -1.90
C MET A 378 7.43 18.42 -2.32
N ASN A 379 8.40 18.36 -1.41
CA ASN A 379 9.82 18.53 -1.71
C ASN A 379 10.50 17.24 -2.21
N THR A 380 9.74 16.16 -2.43
CA THR A 380 10.27 14.89 -2.92
C THR A 380 10.71 14.99 -4.37
N LYS A 381 11.99 14.73 -4.58
CA LYS A 381 12.63 14.63 -5.88
C LYS A 381 12.82 13.18 -6.28
N GLY A 382 12.97 12.93 -7.57
CA GLY A 382 13.02 11.57 -8.08
C GLY A 382 13.47 11.48 -9.52
N LEU A 383 13.05 10.39 -10.18
CA LEU A 383 13.50 10.05 -11.52
C LEU A 383 13.27 11.17 -12.55
N VAL A 384 12.08 11.79 -12.55
CA VAL A 384 11.74 12.84 -13.54
C VAL A 384 12.72 14.03 -13.46
N GLU A 385 13.17 14.40 -12.25
CA GLU A 385 14.19 15.44 -12.13
C GLU A 385 15.52 15.02 -12.76
N LEU A 386 15.99 13.80 -12.48
CA LEU A 386 17.22 13.31 -13.10
C LEU A 386 17.12 13.25 -14.63
N ILE A 387 15.95 12.97 -15.19
CA ILE A 387 15.70 13.11 -16.63
C ILE A 387 15.98 14.53 -17.08
N VAL A 388 15.36 15.53 -16.44
CA VAL A 388 15.56 16.94 -16.80
C VAL A 388 17.03 17.35 -16.68
N LEU A 389 17.72 16.91 -15.63
CA LEU A 389 19.13 17.21 -15.43
C LEU A 389 20.02 16.56 -16.51
N ASN A 390 19.78 15.29 -16.86
CA ASN A 390 20.53 14.61 -17.92
C ASN A 390 20.30 15.27 -19.27
N ILE A 391 19.06 15.61 -19.62
CA ILE A 391 18.74 16.33 -20.85
C ILE A 391 19.44 17.70 -20.88
N GLY A 392 19.40 18.44 -19.77
CA GLY A 392 20.07 19.73 -19.64
C GLY A 392 21.57 19.63 -19.82
N LYS A 393 22.19 18.56 -19.30
CA LYS A 393 23.62 18.28 -19.48
C LYS A 393 23.96 17.88 -20.92
N ASP A 394 23.19 16.98 -21.52
CA ASP A 394 23.41 16.48 -22.88
C ASP A 394 23.24 17.62 -23.92
N ARG A 395 22.34 18.58 -23.65
CA ARG A 395 22.18 19.82 -24.42
C ARG A 395 23.21 20.92 -24.09
N LYS A 396 24.16 20.65 -23.19
CA LYS A 396 25.19 21.61 -22.73
C LYS A 396 24.61 22.89 -22.11
N VAL A 397 23.38 22.84 -21.60
CA VAL A 397 22.78 23.91 -20.79
C VAL A 397 23.37 23.87 -19.38
N LEU A 398 23.61 22.67 -18.86
CA LEU A 398 24.21 22.43 -17.55
C LEU A 398 25.66 21.95 -17.70
N ASN A 399 26.58 22.62 -17.00
CA ASN A 399 27.97 22.20 -16.91
C ASN A 399 28.11 21.07 -15.87
N ASP A 400 29.25 20.36 -15.88
CA ASP A 400 29.48 19.22 -14.98
C ASP A 400 29.31 19.58 -13.50
N GLU A 401 29.77 20.76 -13.08
CA GLU A 401 29.65 21.23 -11.69
C GLU A 401 28.19 21.54 -11.31
N THR A 402 27.47 22.28 -12.16
CA THR A 402 26.04 22.59 -11.91
C THR A 402 25.19 21.34 -11.90
N PHE A 403 25.47 20.39 -12.81
CA PHE A 403 24.82 19.09 -12.84
C PHE A 403 25.05 18.34 -11.52
N ALA A 404 26.29 18.26 -11.04
CA ALA A 404 26.61 17.62 -9.76
C ALA A 404 25.89 18.28 -8.57
N ILE A 405 25.85 19.62 -8.52
CA ILE A 405 25.13 20.38 -7.48
C ILE A 405 23.64 20.01 -7.46
N LEU A 406 22.99 19.97 -8.63
CA LEU A 406 21.56 19.68 -8.73
C LEU A 406 21.23 18.22 -8.39
N VAL A 407 22.07 17.27 -8.81
CA VAL A 407 21.92 15.85 -8.43
C VAL A 407 22.06 15.66 -6.92
N LEU A 408 23.05 16.32 -6.29
CA LEU A 408 23.23 16.26 -4.82
C LEU A 408 22.06 16.93 -4.08
N MET A 409 21.54 18.05 -4.58
CA MET A 409 20.34 18.67 -4.02
C MET A 409 19.14 17.73 -4.08
N ALA A 410 18.89 17.09 -5.23
CA ALA A 410 17.79 16.13 -5.38
C ALA A 410 17.93 14.95 -4.42
N LEU A 411 19.14 14.40 -4.29
CA LEU A 411 19.43 13.32 -3.35
C LEU A 411 19.17 13.75 -1.89
N PHE A 412 19.72 14.89 -1.48
CA PHE A 412 19.66 15.37 -0.11
C PHE A 412 18.24 15.72 0.32
N THR A 413 17.49 16.43 -0.53
CA THR A 413 16.11 16.83 -0.25
C THR A 413 15.19 15.62 -0.07
N THR A 414 15.27 14.63 -0.96
CA THR A 414 14.45 13.40 -0.83
C THR A 414 14.88 12.56 0.36
N PHE A 415 16.19 12.39 0.59
CA PHE A 415 16.70 11.58 1.71
C PHE A 415 16.22 12.10 3.06
N ILE A 416 16.15 13.43 3.22
CA ILE A 416 15.72 14.09 4.46
C ILE A 416 14.19 14.11 4.62
N THR A 417 13.41 14.06 3.54
CA THR A 417 11.95 14.12 3.63
C THR A 417 11.38 12.99 4.50
N THR A 418 11.75 11.73 4.27
CA THR A 418 11.20 10.59 5.04
C THR A 418 11.42 10.72 6.55
N PRO A 419 12.67 10.88 7.07
CA PRO A 419 12.90 10.97 8.51
C PRO A 419 12.23 12.19 9.14
N ILE A 420 12.17 13.34 8.45
CA ILE A 420 11.46 14.52 8.98
C ILE A 420 9.96 14.26 9.03
N VAL A 421 9.35 13.69 7.99
CA VAL A 421 7.93 13.37 8.00
C VAL A 421 7.61 12.39 9.13
N MET A 422 8.44 11.38 9.38
CA MET A 422 8.26 10.48 10.53
C MET A 422 8.36 11.20 11.88
N ALA A 423 9.23 12.20 12.01
CA ALA A 423 9.39 12.97 13.24
C ALA A 423 8.22 13.93 13.50
N VAL A 424 7.70 14.56 12.43
CA VAL A 424 6.62 15.56 12.49
C VAL A 424 5.26 14.89 12.54
N TYR A 425 5.04 13.88 11.70
CA TYR A 425 3.80 13.12 11.64
C TYR A 425 3.83 12.02 12.70
N LYS A 426 3.46 12.38 13.93
CA LYS A 426 3.12 11.39 14.95
C LYS A 426 1.74 10.80 14.61
N PRO A 427 1.61 9.46 14.50
CA PRO A 427 0.30 8.84 14.30
C PRO A 427 -0.67 9.35 15.37
N ALA A 428 -1.93 9.55 14.95
CA ALA A 428 -2.98 10.17 15.73
C ALA A 428 -2.85 9.82 17.22
N ARG A 429 -2.66 10.87 18.03
CA ARG A 429 -2.60 10.90 19.51
C ARG A 429 -3.09 9.58 20.10
N ARG A 430 -2.19 8.79 20.73
CA ARG A 430 -2.52 7.54 21.43
C ARG A 430 -3.85 7.77 22.14
N ALA A 431 -4.91 7.15 21.65
CA ALA A 431 -6.22 7.30 22.26
C ALA A 431 -6.07 6.75 23.68
N GLY A 432 -6.44 7.56 24.68
CA GLY A 432 -6.40 7.14 26.07
C GLY A 432 -7.13 5.81 26.29
N SER A 433 -6.80 5.14 27.38
CA SER A 433 -7.39 3.85 27.73
C SER A 433 -8.91 3.92 27.66
N TYR A 434 -9.53 3.15 26.76
CA TYR A 434 -10.98 3.04 26.69
C TYR A 434 -11.43 1.81 27.46
N LYS A 435 -12.53 1.96 28.22
CA LYS A 435 -13.02 0.96 29.19
C LYS A 435 -13.57 -0.32 28.54
N HIS A 436 -13.97 -0.24 27.28
CA HIS A 436 -14.84 -1.19 26.61
C HIS A 436 -14.09 -2.16 25.68
N ARG A 437 -13.08 -2.88 26.21
CA ARG A 437 -12.15 -3.74 25.42
C ARG A 437 -12.61 -5.20 25.22
N THR A 438 -13.62 -5.64 25.96
CA THR A 438 -14.24 -6.97 25.85
C THR A 438 -15.70 -6.86 25.40
N ILE A 439 -16.29 -7.97 24.96
CA ILE A 439 -17.72 -8.18 24.71
C ILE A 439 -18.45 -8.45 26.03
N GLN A 440 -17.86 -9.25 26.92
CA GLN A 440 -18.39 -9.48 28.26
C GLN A 440 -18.35 -8.17 29.05
N ARG A 441 -19.53 -7.60 29.36
CA ARG A 441 -19.69 -6.31 30.05
C ARG A 441 -20.88 -6.30 30.98
N GLY A 442 -20.76 -5.58 32.09
CA GLY A 442 -21.89 -5.28 32.98
C GLY A 442 -22.87 -4.24 32.40
N ASP A 443 -22.36 -3.26 31.64
CA ASP A 443 -23.20 -2.25 30.98
C ASP A 443 -23.58 -2.71 29.56
N SER A 444 -24.75 -3.32 29.47
CA SER A 444 -25.26 -3.93 28.24
C SER A 444 -25.91 -2.93 27.26
N ASP A 445 -26.07 -1.65 27.65
CA ASP A 445 -26.67 -0.61 26.79
C ASP A 445 -25.65 0.19 25.96
N SER A 446 -24.36 -0.06 26.19
CA SER A 446 -23.26 0.54 25.44
C SER A 446 -23.16 0.01 24.00
N GLU A 447 -22.76 0.87 23.07
CA GLU A 447 -22.51 0.53 21.67
C GLU A 447 -21.41 -0.54 21.54
N LEU A 448 -21.67 -1.60 20.76
CA LEU A 448 -20.65 -2.59 20.40
C LEU A 448 -19.92 -2.13 19.14
N ARG A 449 -18.62 -1.86 19.26
CA ARG A 449 -17.77 -1.48 18.13
C ARG A 449 -16.94 -2.67 17.67
N VAL A 450 -17.09 -3.08 16.42
CA VAL A 450 -16.38 -4.24 15.85
C VAL A 450 -15.48 -3.79 14.71
N LEU A 451 -14.21 -4.20 14.71
CA LEU A 451 -13.31 -4.05 13.57
C LEU A 451 -13.32 -5.36 12.79
N ALA A 452 -13.95 -5.37 11.61
CA ALA A 452 -14.11 -6.55 10.80
C ALA A 452 -13.15 -6.54 9.61
N CYS A 453 -12.15 -7.41 9.62
CA CYS A 453 -11.14 -7.52 8.58
C CYS A 453 -11.55 -8.52 7.49
N PHE A 454 -11.12 -8.29 6.25
CA PHE A 454 -11.30 -9.24 5.15
C PHE A 454 -10.21 -9.08 4.09
N HIS A 455 -9.93 -10.15 3.33
CA HIS A 455 -8.90 -10.17 2.27
C HIS A 455 -9.49 -9.91 0.88
N GLY A 456 -10.72 -10.39 0.62
CA GLY A 456 -11.38 -10.29 -0.67
C GLY A 456 -12.91 -10.34 -0.55
N SER A 457 -13.59 -10.34 -1.70
CA SER A 457 -15.06 -10.27 -1.77
C SER A 457 -15.78 -11.52 -1.27
N ARG A 458 -15.09 -12.68 -1.26
CA ARG A 458 -15.69 -13.97 -0.90
C ARG A 458 -16.24 -14.03 0.53
N ASN A 459 -15.56 -13.39 1.48
CA ASN A 459 -15.90 -13.47 2.90
C ASN A 459 -16.99 -12.47 3.31
N ILE A 460 -17.42 -11.59 2.39
CA ILE A 460 -18.30 -10.47 2.71
C ILE A 460 -19.71 -10.90 3.05
N PRO A 461 -20.39 -11.79 2.29
CA PRO A 461 -21.73 -12.24 2.64
C PRO A 461 -21.77 -12.84 4.06
N THR A 462 -20.83 -13.75 4.36
CA THR A 462 -20.67 -14.36 5.68
C THR A 462 -20.45 -13.31 6.77
N LEU A 463 -19.59 -12.32 6.51
CA LEU A 463 -19.30 -11.25 7.47
C LEU A 463 -20.53 -10.35 7.72
N ILE A 464 -21.26 -9.98 6.67
CA ILE A 464 -22.51 -9.21 6.78
C ILE A 464 -23.55 -10.00 7.57
N ASN A 465 -23.75 -11.29 7.26
CA ASN A 465 -24.71 -12.14 7.98
C ASN A 465 -24.31 -12.35 9.46
N LEU A 466 -23.00 -12.43 9.76
CA LEU A 466 -22.49 -12.48 11.12
C LEU A 466 -22.73 -11.17 11.87
N ILE A 467 -22.53 -10.02 11.20
CA ILE A 467 -22.78 -8.69 11.76
C ILE A 467 -24.27 -8.49 12.04
N GLU A 468 -25.14 -8.87 11.12
CA GLU A 468 -26.60 -8.80 11.31
C GLU A 468 -27.02 -9.66 12.51
N SER A 469 -26.47 -10.87 12.59
CA SER A 469 -26.68 -11.76 13.72
C SER A 469 -26.21 -11.16 15.05
N SER A 470 -25.25 -10.23 15.03
CA SER A 470 -24.66 -9.59 16.21
C SER A 470 -25.36 -8.29 16.64
N ARG A 471 -26.41 -7.86 15.92
CA ARG A 471 -27.06 -6.54 16.11
C ARG A 471 -27.67 -6.37 17.50
N GLY A 472 -28.33 -7.41 18.00
CA GLY A 472 -29.16 -7.37 19.21
C GLY A 472 -30.45 -6.53 19.07
N THR A 473 -31.21 -6.34 20.15
CA THR A 473 -32.52 -5.65 20.15
C THR A 473 -32.51 -4.21 20.66
N ARG A 474 -31.36 -3.68 21.05
CA ARG A 474 -31.25 -2.42 21.81
C ARG A 474 -31.16 -1.16 20.94
N ARG A 475 -31.51 0.00 21.54
CA ARG A 475 -31.56 1.32 20.89
C ARG A 475 -30.19 1.84 20.42
N HIS A 476 -29.09 1.49 21.09
CA HIS A 476 -27.72 1.79 20.65
C HIS A 476 -27.12 0.55 20.00
N GLY A 477 -27.04 0.57 18.66
CA GLY A 477 -26.72 -0.60 17.83
C GLY A 477 -25.24 -1.01 17.81
N ILE A 478 -24.92 -1.90 16.87
CA ILE A 478 -23.54 -2.27 16.54
C ILE A 478 -22.95 -1.28 15.51
N THR A 479 -21.70 -0.88 15.73
CA THR A 479 -20.93 -0.11 14.75
C THR A 479 -19.77 -0.96 14.25
N VAL A 480 -19.71 -1.16 12.94
CA VAL A 480 -18.70 -1.98 12.30
C VAL A 480 -17.75 -1.12 11.49
N TYR A 481 -16.47 -1.27 11.76
CA TYR A 481 -15.38 -0.78 10.93
C TYR A 481 -14.94 -1.91 10.01
N ALA A 482 -15.38 -1.89 8.75
CA ALA A 482 -15.06 -2.92 7.76
C ALA A 482 -13.70 -2.58 7.12
N MET A 483 -12.65 -3.33 7.45
CA MET A 483 -11.27 -3.06 7.09
C MET A 483 -10.77 -4.05 6.02
N HIS A 484 -10.59 -3.57 4.79
CA HIS A 484 -9.97 -4.36 3.73
C HIS A 484 -8.46 -4.44 3.94
N LEU A 485 -7.91 -5.64 4.04
CA LEU A 485 -6.47 -5.88 4.18
C LEU A 485 -5.83 -6.04 2.80
N MET A 486 -5.03 -5.07 2.37
CA MET A 486 -4.26 -5.12 1.13
C MET A 486 -2.75 -5.15 1.41
N GLU A 487 -2.05 -6.06 0.74
CA GLU A 487 -0.59 -6.13 0.78
C GLU A 487 0.03 -4.98 -0.02
N LEU A 488 0.96 -4.26 0.61
CA LEU A 488 1.80 -3.29 -0.08
C LEU A 488 2.97 -4.02 -0.75
N SER A 489 2.82 -4.31 -2.04
CA SER A 489 3.93 -4.79 -2.85
C SER A 489 4.85 -3.63 -3.28
N GLU A 490 6.14 -3.91 -3.51
CA GLU A 490 7.06 -3.03 -4.27
C GLU A 490 6.55 -2.73 -5.69
N ARG A 491 5.42 -3.32 -6.09
CA ARG A 491 4.76 -3.07 -7.36
C ARG A 491 3.96 -1.78 -7.43
N SER A 492 4.10 -1.11 -8.55
CA SER A 492 3.53 0.18 -8.93
C SER A 492 2.07 -0.04 -9.33
N SER A 493 1.78 -1.21 -9.93
CA SER A 493 0.42 -1.75 -10.04
C SER A 493 -0.31 -1.84 -8.70
N ALA A 494 0.34 -2.32 -7.64
CA ALA A 494 -0.28 -2.40 -6.31
C ALA A 494 -0.61 -1.01 -5.75
N ILE A 495 0.30 -0.04 -5.88
CA ILE A 495 0.07 1.35 -5.46
C ILE A 495 -1.03 2.04 -6.30
N SER A 496 -1.09 1.77 -7.60
CA SER A 496 -2.12 2.31 -8.49
C SER A 496 -3.52 1.74 -8.17
N MET A 497 -3.62 0.42 -7.91
CA MET A 497 -4.86 -0.21 -7.43
C MET A 497 -5.34 0.41 -6.12
N VAL A 498 -4.40 0.69 -5.22
CA VAL A 498 -4.66 1.35 -3.94
C VAL A 498 -5.16 2.78 -4.11
N HIS A 499 -4.56 3.56 -5.01
CA HIS A 499 -5.03 4.91 -5.31
C HIS A 499 -6.46 4.90 -5.89
N LYS A 500 -6.82 3.86 -6.66
CA LYS A 500 -8.19 3.63 -7.13
C LYS A 500 -9.13 3.32 -5.96
N ALA A 501 -8.74 2.43 -5.03
CA ALA A 501 -9.53 2.07 -3.85
C ALA A 501 -9.72 3.24 -2.87
N GLY A 502 -8.66 3.99 -2.57
CA GLY A 502 -8.69 5.14 -1.67
C GLY A 502 -9.51 6.33 -2.18
N ARG A 503 -9.86 6.33 -3.47
CA ARG A 503 -10.66 7.38 -4.12
C ARG A 503 -12.17 7.12 -4.11
N ASN A 504 -12.58 5.87 -3.89
CA ASN A 504 -13.98 5.46 -3.90
C ASN A 504 -14.67 5.59 -2.52
N GLY A 505 -14.04 6.26 -1.55
CA GLY A 505 -14.64 6.62 -0.26
C GLY A 505 -15.25 8.03 -0.19
N LEU A 506 -16.49 8.18 -0.70
CA LEU A 506 -17.65 9.09 -0.39
C LEU A 506 -17.48 10.63 -0.19
N PRO A 507 -18.51 11.49 -0.43
CA PRO A 507 -19.83 11.29 -1.07
C PRO A 507 -20.06 12.17 -2.33
N PHE A 508 -20.81 11.70 -3.34
CA PHE A 508 -21.88 12.44 -4.07
C PHE A 508 -22.43 11.61 -5.27
N TRP A 509 -23.73 11.30 -5.17
CA TRP A 509 -24.79 11.12 -6.16
C TRP A 509 -24.46 10.88 -7.66
N ASN A 510 -25.09 9.82 -8.18
CA ASN A 510 -25.42 9.50 -9.57
C ASN A 510 -24.27 9.19 -10.56
N LYS A 511 -23.85 7.91 -10.59
CA LYS A 511 -23.90 7.05 -11.80
C LYS A 511 -23.47 5.63 -11.47
N ILE A 512 -24.41 4.69 -11.60
CA ILE A 512 -24.16 3.25 -11.64
C ILE A 512 -23.38 2.96 -12.93
N THR A 513 -22.11 2.58 -12.81
CA THR A 513 -21.36 1.92 -13.89
C THR A 513 -20.27 1.03 -13.28
N SER A 514 -20.59 -0.27 -13.24
CA SER A 514 -19.77 -1.49 -13.40
C SER A 514 -18.31 -1.43 -12.91
N GLU A 515 -18.07 -1.99 -11.72
CA GLU A 515 -17.48 -3.32 -11.46
C GLU A 515 -15.94 -3.30 -11.42
N GLY A 516 -15.40 -2.88 -10.29
CA GLY A 516 -14.15 -3.39 -9.77
C GLY A 516 -14.44 -4.11 -8.46
N THR A 517 -13.68 -5.16 -8.12
CA THR A 517 -13.92 -5.97 -6.92
C THR A 517 -13.95 -5.10 -5.66
N GLY A 518 -13.07 -4.10 -5.53
CA GLY A 518 -13.09 -3.15 -4.40
C GLY A 518 -14.34 -2.26 -4.30
N ASP A 519 -14.95 -1.91 -5.44
CA ASP A 519 -16.19 -1.11 -5.46
C ASP A 519 -17.41 -1.94 -5.08
N GLN A 520 -17.48 -3.20 -5.52
CA GLN A 520 -18.55 -4.11 -5.09
C GLN A 520 -18.54 -4.32 -3.57
N ILE A 521 -17.36 -4.35 -2.96
CA ILE A 521 -17.19 -4.53 -1.51
C ILE A 521 -17.75 -3.34 -0.72
N VAL A 522 -17.35 -2.13 -1.11
CA VAL A 522 -17.84 -0.90 -0.46
C VAL A 522 -19.34 -0.73 -0.69
N VAL A 523 -19.81 -1.01 -1.91
CA VAL A 523 -21.23 -0.98 -2.25
C VAL A 523 -22.02 -1.99 -1.42
N ALA A 524 -21.53 -3.22 -1.22
CA ALA A 524 -22.23 -4.24 -0.43
C ALA A 524 -22.44 -3.78 1.03
N PHE A 525 -21.38 -3.30 1.69
CA PHE A 525 -21.49 -2.78 3.06
C PHE A 525 -22.33 -1.50 3.16
N GLN A 526 -22.30 -0.65 2.13
CA GLN A 526 -23.10 0.57 2.09
C GLN A 526 -24.58 0.29 1.84
N SER A 527 -24.90 -0.63 0.93
CA SER A 527 -26.27 -1.13 0.72
C SER A 527 -26.79 -1.80 1.99
N TYR A 528 -25.96 -2.58 2.68
CA TYR A 528 -26.31 -3.14 3.98
C TYR A 528 -26.63 -2.06 5.03
N GLN A 529 -25.83 -0.98 5.10
CA GLN A 529 -26.09 0.14 6.01
C GLN A 529 -27.43 0.85 5.71
N GLN A 530 -27.86 0.92 4.45
CA GLN A 530 -29.14 1.53 4.09
C GLN A 530 -30.35 0.66 4.48
N LEU A 531 -30.16 -0.65 4.55
CA LEU A 531 -31.21 -1.64 4.80
C LEU A 531 -31.26 -2.10 6.26
N SER A 532 -30.19 -1.92 7.03
CA SER A 532 -30.07 -2.36 8.42
C SER A 532 -29.90 -1.17 9.37
N HIS A 533 -30.24 -1.36 10.65
CA HIS A 533 -29.94 -0.40 11.71
C HIS A 533 -28.45 -0.46 12.17
N VAL A 534 -27.58 -1.10 11.40
CA VAL A 534 -26.16 -1.24 11.71
C VAL A 534 -25.36 -0.11 11.07
N SER A 535 -24.53 0.56 11.87
CA SER A 535 -23.63 1.60 11.35
C SER A 535 -22.37 0.94 10.79
N VAL A 536 -22.12 1.05 9.50
CA VAL A 536 -20.91 0.50 8.86
C VAL A 536 -20.02 1.63 8.34
N ARG A 537 -18.72 1.51 8.61
CA ARG A 537 -17.69 2.43 8.13
C ARG A 537 -16.60 1.62 7.45
N SER A 538 -16.52 1.70 6.13
CA SER A 538 -15.47 1.03 5.36
C SER A 538 -14.13 1.76 5.47
N MET A 539 -13.05 1.00 5.52
CA MET A 539 -11.68 1.49 5.49
C MET A 539 -10.72 0.44 4.90
N THR A 540 -9.49 0.85 4.64
CA THR A 540 -8.49 -0.01 3.98
C THR A 540 -7.15 0.10 4.69
N ALA A 541 -6.55 -1.05 5.02
CA ALA A 541 -5.20 -1.19 5.56
C ALA A 541 -4.24 -1.56 4.44
N ILE A 542 -3.09 -0.90 4.36
CA ILE A 542 -2.14 -1.07 3.27
C ILE A 542 -0.75 -1.08 3.84
N SER A 543 -0.19 -2.28 3.93
CA SER A 543 1.12 -2.52 4.52
C SER A 543 1.69 -3.82 3.98
N ASP A 544 3.00 -3.97 4.11
CA ASP A 544 3.66 -5.26 4.02
C ASP A 544 2.98 -6.24 5.00
N LEU A 545 2.77 -7.50 4.60
CA LEU A 545 2.10 -8.52 5.43
C LEU A 545 2.80 -8.71 6.78
N HIS A 546 4.10 -8.40 6.87
CA HIS A 546 4.79 -8.39 8.14
C HIS A 546 4.34 -7.27 9.09
N THR A 547 3.88 -6.12 8.59
CA THR A 547 3.53 -4.94 9.41
C THR A 547 2.04 -4.59 9.41
N ILE A 548 1.22 -5.28 8.61
CA ILE A 548 -0.22 -5.03 8.52
C ILE A 548 -0.97 -5.26 9.84
N HIS A 549 -0.47 -6.17 10.69
CA HIS A 549 -1.03 -6.39 12.03
C HIS A 549 -0.96 -5.13 12.91
N GLU A 550 0.07 -4.30 12.74
CA GLU A 550 0.19 -3.02 13.46
C GLU A 550 -0.94 -2.07 13.07
N ASP A 551 -1.39 -2.10 11.81
CA ASP A 551 -2.48 -1.25 11.33
C ASP A 551 -3.83 -1.69 11.89
N ILE A 552 -4.05 -3.01 11.96
CA ILE A 552 -5.24 -3.60 12.57
C ILE A 552 -5.30 -3.19 14.04
N VAL A 553 -4.21 -3.37 14.79
CA VAL A 553 -4.09 -3.00 16.21
C VAL A 553 -4.25 -1.49 16.43
N ALA A 554 -3.58 -0.66 15.63
CA ALA A 554 -3.68 0.79 15.73
C ALA A 554 -5.08 1.30 15.38
N SER A 555 -5.73 0.70 14.37
CA SER A 555 -7.11 1.02 13.99
C SER A 555 -8.09 0.61 15.08
N ALA A 556 -7.93 -0.59 15.65
CA ALA A 556 -8.73 -1.06 16.79
C ALA A 556 -8.64 -0.09 17.98
N LYS A 557 -7.43 0.34 18.34
CA LYS A 557 -7.18 1.32 19.41
C LYS A 557 -7.79 2.69 19.09
N SER A 558 -7.59 3.20 17.87
CA SER A 558 -8.12 4.50 17.42
C SER A 558 -9.65 4.53 17.40
N LYS A 559 -10.28 3.43 16.99
CA LYS A 559 -11.74 3.30 16.90
C LYS A 559 -12.40 2.79 18.19
N ARG A 560 -11.60 2.47 19.21
CA ARG A 560 -12.05 1.93 20.51
C ARG A 560 -12.94 0.70 20.31
N THR A 561 -12.48 -0.26 19.52
CA THR A 561 -13.25 -1.46 19.17
C THR A 561 -13.24 -2.50 20.29
N ALA A 562 -14.38 -3.11 20.54
CA ALA A 562 -14.54 -4.20 21.51
C ALA A 562 -14.05 -5.56 21.00
N LEU A 563 -14.09 -5.74 19.68
CA LEU A 563 -13.84 -7.01 19.01
C LEU A 563 -13.15 -6.75 17.68
N ILE A 564 -12.07 -7.47 17.40
CA ILE A 564 -11.46 -7.58 16.08
C ILE A 564 -11.89 -8.92 15.47
N LEU A 565 -12.58 -8.91 14.34
CA LEU A 565 -12.91 -10.10 13.58
C LEU A 565 -11.91 -10.28 12.44
N LEU A 566 -11.14 -11.36 12.46
CA LEU A 566 -10.18 -11.72 11.43
C LEU A 566 -10.69 -12.90 10.62
N PRO A 567 -10.49 -12.93 9.31
CA PRO A 567 -10.74 -14.13 8.52
C PRO A 567 -9.66 -15.19 8.81
N PHE A 568 -10.04 -16.45 8.72
CA PHE A 568 -9.09 -17.55 8.75
C PHE A 568 -8.19 -17.52 7.49
N HIS A 569 -6.91 -17.88 7.65
CA HIS A 569 -5.92 -17.82 6.56
C HIS A 569 -6.17 -18.83 5.43
N LYS A 570 -7.12 -19.76 5.61
CA LYS A 570 -7.53 -20.74 4.59
C LYS A 570 -8.98 -20.52 4.17
N LEU A 571 -9.25 -20.72 2.89
CA LEU A 571 -10.60 -20.68 2.31
C LEU A 571 -11.06 -22.10 2.00
N GLN A 572 -12.35 -22.36 2.20
CA GLN A 572 -12.95 -23.61 1.78
C GLN A 572 -13.17 -23.60 0.26
N HIS A 573 -12.76 -24.61 -0.48
CA HIS A 573 -13.06 -24.77 -1.90
C HIS A 573 -14.40 -25.53 -2.09
N VAL A 574 -14.92 -25.59 -3.31
CA VAL A 574 -16.24 -26.21 -3.61
C VAL A 574 -16.27 -27.70 -3.27
N ASP A 575 -15.11 -28.36 -3.31
CA ASP A 575 -14.91 -29.76 -2.92
C ASP A 575 -14.82 -29.96 -1.39
N GLY A 576 -14.95 -28.87 -0.61
CA GLY A 576 -14.86 -28.88 0.84
C GLY A 576 -13.43 -28.85 1.39
N SER A 577 -12.40 -28.89 0.53
CA SER A 577 -11.00 -28.79 0.94
C SER A 577 -10.66 -27.37 1.42
N MET A 578 -9.67 -27.21 2.29
CA MET A 578 -9.23 -25.90 2.79
C MET A 578 -7.90 -25.52 2.13
N GLU A 579 -7.92 -24.50 1.26
CA GLU A 579 -6.74 -23.98 0.57
C GLU A 579 -6.18 -22.76 1.31
N SER A 580 -4.86 -22.71 1.52
CA SER A 580 -4.20 -21.57 2.14
C SER A 580 -4.11 -20.42 1.15
N ILE A 581 -4.58 -19.23 1.54
CA ILE A 581 -4.36 -17.99 0.77
C ILE A 581 -2.87 -17.60 0.79
N GLY A 582 -2.13 -18.08 1.80
CA GLY A 582 -0.70 -17.83 2.01
C GLY A 582 -0.35 -17.93 3.49
N ASN A 583 0.79 -18.55 3.80
CA ASN A 583 1.23 -18.74 5.20
C ASN A 583 1.48 -17.42 5.94
N GLU A 584 1.64 -16.30 5.22
CA GLU A 584 1.86 -14.99 5.81
C GLU A 584 0.61 -14.45 6.54
N TYR A 585 -0.60 -14.73 6.05
CA TYR A 585 -1.84 -14.34 6.73
C TYR A 585 -2.02 -15.06 8.07
N GLN A 586 -1.51 -16.28 8.18
CA GLN A 586 -1.45 -16.99 9.47
C GLN A 586 -0.56 -16.23 10.47
N HIS A 587 0.59 -15.72 10.01
CA HIS A 587 1.47 -14.90 10.86
C HIS A 587 0.81 -13.58 11.26
N VAL A 588 0.00 -12.97 10.38
CA VAL A 588 -0.80 -11.78 10.71
C VAL A 588 -1.77 -12.10 11.84
N ASN A 589 -2.56 -13.17 11.72
CA ASN A 589 -3.52 -13.60 12.74
C ASN A 589 -2.83 -13.83 14.10
N GLN A 590 -1.71 -14.54 14.12
CA GLN A 590 -0.94 -14.77 15.34
C GLN A 590 -0.39 -13.48 15.96
N ARG A 591 0.08 -12.52 15.15
CA ARG A 591 0.58 -11.24 15.65
C ARG A 591 -0.54 -10.37 16.19
N VAL A 592 -1.72 -10.35 15.56
CA VAL A 592 -2.89 -9.65 16.10
C VAL A 592 -3.35 -10.28 17.41
N LEU A 593 -3.43 -11.61 17.51
CA LEU A 593 -3.78 -12.30 18.77
C LEU A 593 -2.85 -11.96 19.94
N ARG A 594 -1.59 -11.60 19.67
CA ARG A 594 -0.61 -11.22 20.70
C ARG A 594 -0.67 -9.75 21.12
N HIS A 595 -1.01 -8.84 20.21
CA HIS A 595 -0.91 -7.39 20.43
C HIS A 595 -2.26 -6.66 20.41
N ALA A 596 -3.38 -7.36 20.24
CA ALA A 596 -4.69 -6.75 20.15
C ALA A 596 -5.07 -5.98 21.43
N PRO A 597 -5.61 -4.76 21.32
CA PRO A 597 -6.04 -3.95 22.46
C PRO A 597 -7.48 -4.28 22.90
N CYS A 598 -8.03 -5.40 22.43
CA CYS A 598 -9.38 -5.90 22.68
C CYS A 598 -9.49 -7.38 22.30
N SER A 599 -10.67 -7.96 22.54
CA SER A 599 -10.96 -9.35 22.19
C SER A 599 -10.85 -9.58 20.69
N VAL A 600 -10.45 -10.78 20.29
CA VAL A 600 -10.21 -11.14 18.88
C VAL A 600 -11.04 -12.38 18.54
N GLY A 601 -11.78 -12.33 17.45
CA GLY A 601 -12.46 -13.48 16.87
C GLY A 601 -11.83 -13.87 15.53
N ILE A 602 -11.53 -15.14 15.32
CA ILE A 602 -11.11 -15.67 14.01
C ILE A 602 -12.28 -16.43 13.39
N LEU A 603 -12.74 -15.94 12.24
CA LEU A 603 -13.86 -16.46 11.47
C LEU A 603 -13.36 -17.48 10.44
N ILE A 604 -13.76 -18.74 10.63
CA ILE A 604 -13.65 -19.81 9.64
C ILE A 604 -14.93 -19.79 8.81
N ASP A 605 -14.81 -19.26 7.60
CA ASP A 605 -15.94 -19.08 6.69
C ASP A 605 -16.30 -20.39 5.98
N ARG A 606 -17.54 -20.86 6.21
CA ARG A 606 -18.17 -21.98 5.49
C ARG A 606 -19.50 -21.57 4.83
N GLY A 607 -19.68 -20.28 4.54
CA GLY A 607 -20.84 -19.74 3.84
C GLY A 607 -22.05 -19.46 4.74
N LEU A 608 -21.86 -18.81 5.89
CA LEU A 608 -22.95 -18.38 6.76
C LEU A 608 -23.95 -17.50 5.98
N GLY A 609 -25.18 -18.00 5.79
CA GLY A 609 -26.24 -17.31 5.05
C GLY A 609 -26.11 -17.36 3.52
N GLY A 610 -25.19 -18.17 2.97
CA GLY A 610 -25.04 -18.42 1.54
C GLY A 610 -24.27 -17.33 0.78
N THR A 611 -24.51 -17.23 -0.52
CA THR A 611 -23.80 -16.30 -1.42
C THR A 611 -24.34 -14.87 -1.39
N ALA A 612 -25.42 -14.63 -0.65
CA ALA A 612 -26.11 -13.35 -0.58
C ALA A 612 -26.37 -12.94 0.87
N GLN A 613 -26.63 -11.65 1.08
CA GLN A 613 -27.12 -11.14 2.34
C GLN A 613 -28.55 -11.66 2.58
N VAL A 614 -28.82 -12.17 3.78
CA VAL A 614 -30.19 -12.47 4.23
C VAL A 614 -30.80 -11.21 4.84
N SER A 615 -32.05 -10.89 4.48
CA SER A 615 -32.78 -9.77 5.09
C SER A 615 -32.89 -9.99 6.60
N ALA A 616 -32.79 -8.92 7.41
CA ALA A 616 -32.90 -9.01 8.87
C ALA A 616 -34.19 -9.73 9.33
N SER A 617 -35.29 -9.59 8.57
CA SER A 617 -36.57 -10.26 8.84
C SER A 617 -36.59 -11.76 8.53
N GLU A 618 -35.64 -12.24 7.73
CA GLU A 618 -35.56 -13.63 7.23
C GLU A 618 -34.42 -14.41 7.88
N VAL A 619 -33.61 -13.78 8.73
CA VAL A 619 -32.57 -14.45 9.50
C VAL A 619 -33.23 -15.56 10.34
N SER A 620 -32.77 -16.78 10.12
CA SER A 620 -33.18 -17.97 10.87
C SER A 620 -31.96 -18.87 11.03
N TYR A 621 -31.16 -18.60 12.07
CA TYR A 621 -29.90 -19.29 12.31
C TYR A 621 -29.91 -20.00 13.65
N THR A 622 -29.35 -21.22 13.65
CA THR A 622 -29.06 -21.98 14.87
C THR A 622 -27.58 -21.80 15.21
N ILE A 623 -27.29 -21.26 16.39
CA ILE A 623 -25.95 -20.97 16.89
C ILE A 623 -25.66 -21.89 18.08
N ALA A 624 -24.48 -22.50 18.10
CA ALA A 624 -24.01 -23.28 19.25
C ALA A 624 -22.79 -22.62 19.90
N VAL A 625 -22.76 -22.57 21.23
CA VAL A 625 -21.57 -22.19 22.00
C VAL A 625 -21.04 -23.43 22.71
N LEU A 626 -19.76 -23.75 22.48
CA LEU A 626 -19.07 -24.83 23.17
C LEU A 626 -18.35 -24.27 24.38
N PHE A 627 -18.73 -24.69 25.57
CA PHE A 627 -18.21 -24.17 26.83
C PHE A 627 -17.45 -25.27 27.60
N PHE A 628 -16.13 -25.15 27.65
CA PHE A 628 -15.21 -26.01 28.40
C PHE A 628 -14.69 -25.31 29.68
N GLY A 629 -14.74 -23.98 29.72
CA GLY A 629 -14.37 -23.14 30.85
C GLY A 629 -13.23 -22.17 30.54
N GLY A 630 -13.11 -21.10 31.33
CA GLY A 630 -12.08 -20.08 31.18
C GLY A 630 -12.51 -18.81 30.44
N ALA A 631 -11.61 -17.82 30.43
CA ALA A 631 -11.83 -16.47 29.94
C ALA A 631 -12.36 -16.40 28.49
N ASP A 632 -11.74 -17.16 27.58
CA ASP A 632 -12.09 -17.16 26.17
C ASP A 632 -13.50 -17.72 25.90
N ASP A 633 -13.91 -18.77 26.64
CA ASP A 633 -15.24 -19.37 26.53
C ASP A 633 -16.33 -18.46 27.12
N ARG A 634 -16.03 -17.74 28.21
CA ARG A 634 -16.94 -16.72 28.77
C ARG A 634 -17.19 -15.59 27.79
N GLU A 635 -16.15 -15.16 27.08
CA GLU A 635 -16.26 -14.14 26.04
C GLU A 635 -17.08 -14.65 24.83
N ALA A 636 -16.86 -15.90 24.40
CA ALA A 636 -17.66 -16.54 23.36
C ALA A 636 -19.13 -16.67 23.75
N LEU A 637 -19.42 -17.03 25.00
CA LEU A 637 -20.77 -17.10 25.56
C LEU A 637 -21.44 -15.72 25.61
N ALA A 638 -20.71 -14.68 26.00
CA ALA A 638 -21.22 -13.31 25.98
C ALA A 638 -21.59 -12.87 24.56
N TYR A 639 -20.79 -13.23 23.56
CA TYR A 639 -21.07 -12.93 22.16
C TYR A 639 -22.31 -13.69 21.65
N GLY A 640 -22.40 -14.99 21.93
CA GLY A 640 -23.58 -15.81 21.58
C GLY A 640 -24.86 -15.31 22.24
N THR A 641 -24.80 -14.94 23.52
CA THR A 641 -25.94 -14.39 24.27
C THR A 641 -26.43 -13.08 23.65
N ARG A 642 -25.51 -12.24 23.15
CA ARG A 642 -25.88 -11.02 22.42
C ARG A 642 -26.56 -11.35 21.09
N MET A 643 -26.07 -12.36 20.36
CA MET A 643 -26.69 -12.79 19.11
C MET A 643 -28.11 -13.31 19.33
N ALA A 644 -28.35 -14.03 20.43
CA ALA A 644 -29.67 -14.55 20.79
C ALA A 644 -30.72 -13.46 21.08
N GLU A 645 -30.31 -12.19 21.27
CA GLU A 645 -31.26 -11.09 21.33
C GLU A 645 -31.98 -10.90 19.96
N HIS A 646 -31.38 -11.32 18.84
CA HIS A 646 -32.03 -11.26 17.53
C HIS A 646 -33.17 -12.29 17.44
N PRO A 647 -34.39 -11.90 17.00
CA PRO A 647 -35.56 -12.80 16.99
C PRO A 647 -35.38 -14.03 16.08
N GLY A 648 -34.52 -13.91 15.07
CA GLY A 648 -34.17 -14.97 14.13
C GLY A 648 -33.08 -15.95 14.59
N ILE A 649 -32.62 -15.87 15.84
CA ILE A 649 -31.48 -16.65 16.32
C ILE A 649 -31.91 -17.62 17.42
N ALA A 650 -31.65 -18.91 17.20
CA ALA A 650 -31.78 -19.95 18.21
C ALA A 650 -30.38 -20.29 18.76
N LEU A 651 -30.16 -20.10 20.06
CA LEU A 651 -28.87 -20.32 20.71
C LEU A 651 -28.90 -21.59 21.56
N THR A 652 -27.91 -22.46 21.40
CA THR A 652 -27.69 -23.63 22.25
C THR A 652 -26.32 -23.56 22.89
N VAL A 653 -26.25 -23.57 24.22
CA VAL A 653 -24.99 -23.62 24.96
C VAL A 653 -24.76 -25.05 25.44
N VAL A 654 -23.61 -25.63 25.09
CA VAL A 654 -23.22 -26.98 25.49
C VAL A 654 -22.04 -26.88 26.45
N ARG A 655 -22.27 -27.17 27.73
CA ARG A 655 -21.23 -27.23 28.77
C ARG A 655 -20.64 -28.64 28.80
N PHE A 656 -19.33 -28.75 28.64
CA PHE A 656 -18.60 -30.00 28.77
C PHE A 656 -18.06 -30.15 30.20
N VAL A 657 -18.44 -31.23 30.88
CA VAL A 657 -18.05 -31.50 32.26
C VAL A 657 -17.29 -32.83 32.32
N PRO A 658 -16.14 -32.91 33.03
CA PRO A 658 -15.43 -34.17 33.17
C PRO A 658 -16.16 -35.08 34.16
N GLN A 659 -16.21 -36.39 33.87
CA GLN A 659 -16.83 -37.36 34.78
C GLN A 659 -15.99 -37.54 36.07
N PRO A 660 -16.62 -37.57 37.27
CA PRO A 660 -15.89 -37.53 38.55
C PRO A 660 -15.12 -38.81 38.92
N ASP A 661 -15.35 -39.96 38.26
CA ASP A 661 -14.83 -41.26 38.68
C ASP A 661 -13.75 -41.85 37.75
N ARG A 662 -12.50 -41.40 37.90
CA ARG A 662 -11.26 -42.24 37.96
C ARG A 662 -10.00 -41.38 37.95
N THR A 663 -9.05 -41.78 38.81
CA THR A 663 -7.69 -41.25 38.97
C THR A 663 -6.93 -41.07 37.65
N SER A 664 -6.77 -39.80 37.25
CA SER A 664 -5.74 -39.07 36.48
C SER A 664 -4.51 -39.74 35.81
N ASN A 665 -4.44 -41.04 35.53
CA ASN A 665 -3.21 -41.68 35.02
C ASN A 665 -3.32 -42.40 33.66
N ALA A 666 -4.32 -42.08 32.82
CA ALA A 666 -4.38 -42.59 31.44
C ALA A 666 -3.88 -41.54 30.43
N PRO A 667 -3.05 -41.88 29.42
CA PRO A 667 -2.50 -40.93 28.44
C PRO A 667 -3.54 -40.25 27.52
N ASN A 668 -4.82 -40.64 27.64
CA ASN A 668 -5.95 -40.11 26.87
C ASN A 668 -7.04 -39.42 27.73
N SER A 669 -6.82 -39.21 29.03
CA SER A 669 -7.79 -38.51 29.88
C SER A 669 -7.76 -37.00 29.62
N VAL A 670 -8.92 -36.38 29.37
CA VAL A 670 -9.05 -34.93 29.24
C VAL A 670 -8.92 -34.31 30.63
N SER A 671 -7.73 -33.86 31.00
CA SER A 671 -7.57 -33.03 32.19
C SER A 671 -8.04 -31.62 31.85
N ILE A 672 -9.30 -31.32 32.13
CA ILE A 672 -9.77 -29.93 32.19
C ILE A 672 -9.10 -29.30 33.41
N ALA A 673 -7.94 -28.69 33.20
CA ALA A 673 -7.17 -28.04 34.24
C ALA A 673 -7.87 -26.72 34.60
N ILE A 674 -8.83 -26.79 35.52
CA ILE A 674 -9.61 -25.63 35.94
C ILE A 674 -8.87 -24.93 37.07
N ASN A 675 -8.43 -23.69 36.82
CA ASN A 675 -7.97 -22.79 37.89
C ASN A 675 -9.17 -22.47 38.82
N PRO A 676 -9.08 -22.65 40.14
CA PRO A 676 -10.20 -22.42 41.06
C PRO A 676 -10.83 -21.02 40.95
N ASP A 677 -10.03 -19.98 40.67
CA ASP A 677 -10.53 -18.62 40.46
C ASP A 677 -11.36 -18.46 39.18
N ASP A 678 -11.01 -19.18 38.11
CA ASP A 678 -11.77 -19.20 36.86
C ASP A 678 -13.08 -19.97 37.02
N ARG A 679 -13.09 -21.02 37.85
CA ARG A 679 -14.30 -21.82 38.11
C ARG A 679 -15.44 -21.00 38.70
N ALA A 680 -15.14 -20.12 39.65
CA ALA A 680 -16.15 -19.25 40.27
C ALA A 680 -16.75 -18.28 39.25
N LYS A 681 -15.91 -17.67 38.41
CA LYS A 681 -16.33 -16.75 37.34
C LYS A 681 -17.11 -17.47 36.23
N ASP A 682 -16.73 -18.71 35.91
CA ASP A 682 -17.45 -19.55 34.96
C ASP A 682 -18.86 -19.85 35.44
N GLU A 683 -19.01 -20.26 36.71
CA GLU A 683 -20.34 -20.54 37.28
C GLU A 683 -21.19 -19.27 37.34
N GLU A 684 -20.62 -18.13 37.76
CA GLU A 684 -21.34 -16.85 37.75
C GLU A 684 -21.82 -16.47 36.35
N CYS A 685 -20.97 -16.63 35.33
CA CYS A 685 -21.32 -16.32 33.94
C CYS A 685 -22.43 -17.25 33.41
N LEU A 686 -22.38 -18.53 33.77
CA LEU A 686 -23.38 -19.52 33.38
C LEU A 686 -24.72 -19.30 34.10
N GLU A 687 -24.70 -18.92 35.38
CA GLU A 687 -25.92 -18.60 36.12
C GLU A 687 -26.63 -17.36 35.56
N GLN A 688 -25.87 -16.33 35.17
CA GLN A 688 -26.41 -15.17 34.45
C GLN A 688 -27.08 -15.59 33.12
N TYR A 689 -26.49 -16.54 32.40
CA TYR A 689 -27.06 -17.08 31.18
C TYR A 689 -28.33 -17.91 31.45
N LYS A 690 -28.31 -18.83 32.41
CA LYS A 690 -29.48 -19.64 32.82
C LYS A 690 -30.66 -18.76 33.22
N THR A 691 -30.39 -17.64 33.91
CA THR A 691 -31.42 -16.66 34.27
C THR A 691 -32.07 -16.03 33.02
N LYS A 692 -31.27 -15.72 31.99
CA LYS A 692 -31.79 -15.23 30.70
C LYS A 692 -32.55 -16.31 29.93
N VAL A 693 -32.09 -17.56 29.98
CA VAL A 693 -32.78 -18.72 29.38
C VAL A 693 -34.17 -18.85 29.98
N ALA A 694 -34.29 -18.78 31.32
CA ALA A 694 -35.57 -18.87 32.02
C ALA A 694 -36.55 -17.72 31.69
N ALA A 695 -36.04 -16.57 31.26
CA ALA A 695 -36.83 -15.41 30.87
C ALA A 695 -37.18 -15.37 29.36
N SER A 696 -36.53 -16.19 28.54
CA SER A 696 -36.71 -16.23 27.08
C SER A 696 -37.64 -17.37 26.67
N ASN A 697 -38.30 -17.24 25.51
CA ASN A 697 -39.00 -18.36 24.87
C ASN A 697 -38.00 -19.45 24.40
N ASP A 698 -38.50 -20.59 23.90
CA ASP A 698 -37.79 -21.79 23.40
C ASP A 698 -36.57 -21.57 22.45
N SER A 699 -36.24 -20.33 22.09
CA SER A 699 -35.09 -19.93 21.27
C SER A 699 -33.73 -20.11 21.96
N ILE A 700 -33.68 -20.23 23.29
CA ILE A 700 -32.41 -20.38 24.03
C ILE A 700 -32.40 -21.73 24.78
N LYS A 701 -31.37 -22.54 24.56
CA LYS A 701 -31.19 -23.86 25.17
C LYS A 701 -29.86 -23.98 25.91
N TYR A 702 -29.85 -24.80 26.95
CA TYR A 702 -28.69 -25.14 27.75
C TYR A 702 -28.61 -26.66 27.92
N GLU A 703 -27.47 -27.26 27.56
CA GLU A 703 -27.20 -28.68 27.67
C GLU A 703 -25.88 -28.92 28.41
N GLU A 704 -25.86 -29.87 29.33
CA GLU A 704 -24.64 -30.35 29.96
C GLU A 704 -24.28 -31.73 29.41
N LYS A 705 -23.03 -31.91 28.99
CA LYS A 705 -22.51 -33.19 28.48
C LYS A 705 -21.32 -33.63 29.29
N GLU A 706 -21.48 -34.79 29.92
CA GLU A 706 -20.38 -35.49 30.58
C GLU A 706 -19.48 -36.16 29.53
N VAL A 707 -18.17 -35.96 29.65
CA VAL A 707 -17.18 -36.51 28.70
C VAL A 707 -16.06 -37.27 29.42
N GLN A 708 -15.70 -38.44 28.89
CA GLN A 708 -14.61 -39.28 29.38
C GLN A 708 -13.32 -39.06 28.56
N GLY A 709 -13.45 -38.71 27.27
CA GLY A 709 -12.32 -38.53 26.39
C GLY A 709 -12.57 -37.65 25.17
N LYS A 710 -11.52 -37.44 24.37
CA LYS A 710 -11.55 -36.72 23.08
C LYS A 710 -12.63 -37.24 22.12
N ALA A 711 -12.89 -38.55 22.13
CA ALA A 711 -13.90 -39.18 21.27
C ALA A 711 -15.33 -38.71 21.59
N ASP A 712 -15.65 -38.51 22.87
CA ASP A 712 -16.98 -38.08 23.31
C ASP A 712 -17.24 -36.62 22.92
N ILE A 713 -16.22 -35.77 23.04
CA ILE A 713 -16.29 -34.38 22.59
C ILE A 713 -16.49 -34.34 21.06
N ILE A 714 -15.75 -35.14 20.30
CA ILE A 714 -15.90 -35.25 18.85
C ILE A 714 -17.31 -35.75 18.47
N ALA A 715 -17.84 -36.75 19.16
CA ALA A 715 -19.17 -37.28 18.94
C ALA A 715 -20.26 -36.25 19.27
N ALA A 716 -20.11 -35.55 20.39
CA ALA A 716 -20.99 -34.46 20.79
C ALA A 716 -20.99 -33.32 19.76
N VAL A 717 -19.82 -32.95 19.24
CA VAL A 717 -19.70 -31.92 18.21
C VAL A 717 -20.37 -32.35 16.90
N LYS A 718 -20.14 -33.60 16.45
CA LYS A 718 -20.78 -34.15 15.26
C LYS A 718 -22.30 -34.26 15.38
N ALA A 719 -22.81 -34.55 16.59
CA ALA A 719 -24.23 -34.62 16.86
C ALA A 719 -24.95 -33.27 16.66
N MET A 720 -24.22 -32.14 16.74
CA MET A 720 -24.77 -30.79 16.50
C MET A 720 -24.77 -30.40 15.02
N GLY A 721 -24.66 -31.36 14.09
CA GLY A 721 -24.47 -31.17 12.64
C GLY A 721 -25.54 -30.38 11.87
N ARG A 722 -26.36 -29.57 12.52
CA ARG A 722 -27.37 -28.67 11.94
C ARG A 722 -27.24 -27.21 12.38
N CYS A 723 -26.17 -26.84 13.08
CA CYS A 723 -25.89 -25.43 13.41
C CYS A 723 -25.37 -24.66 12.19
N ASN A 724 -25.70 -23.38 12.10
CA ASN A 724 -25.17 -22.46 11.09
C ASN A 724 -23.85 -21.84 11.55
N LEU A 725 -23.72 -21.57 12.85
CA LEU A 725 -22.55 -20.94 13.47
C LEU A 725 -22.17 -21.67 14.77
N ILE A 726 -20.88 -21.88 14.99
CA ILE A 726 -20.32 -22.39 16.25
C ILE A 726 -19.39 -21.34 16.85
N LEU A 727 -19.59 -20.99 18.11
CA LEU A 727 -18.72 -20.12 18.90
C LEU A 727 -17.93 -20.96 19.91
N VAL A 728 -16.63 -20.72 20.00
CA VAL A 728 -15.75 -21.42 20.94
C VAL A 728 -14.61 -20.50 21.38
N GLY A 729 -14.12 -20.65 22.61
CA GLY A 729 -12.92 -19.95 23.06
C GLY A 729 -11.66 -20.48 22.38
N LEU A 730 -10.62 -19.64 22.31
CA LEU A 730 -9.31 -19.99 21.76
C LEU A 730 -8.54 -20.96 22.66
N SER A 731 -8.57 -20.74 23.97
CA SER A 731 -7.73 -21.47 24.94
C SER A 731 -8.57 -22.30 25.93
N PRO A 732 -9.50 -23.17 25.46
CA PRO A 732 -10.24 -24.01 26.39
C PRO A 732 -9.25 -24.97 27.08
N PRO A 733 -9.44 -25.27 28.37
CA PRO A 733 -8.60 -26.17 29.15
C PRO A 733 -8.79 -27.63 28.68
N THR A 734 -8.36 -27.94 27.47
CA THR A 734 -8.52 -29.28 26.84
C THR A 734 -7.28 -29.62 26.02
N ALA A 735 -6.98 -30.91 25.91
CA ALA A 735 -5.95 -31.39 24.99
C ALA A 735 -6.40 -31.21 23.52
N SER A 736 -5.44 -31.09 22.60
CA SER A 736 -5.70 -30.89 21.17
C SER A 736 -6.65 -31.96 20.59
N LEU A 737 -7.79 -31.51 20.05
CA LEU A 737 -8.79 -32.39 19.42
C LEU A 737 -8.46 -32.66 17.94
N ALA A 738 -7.57 -31.88 17.33
CA ALA A 738 -7.12 -32.11 15.96
C ALA A 738 -6.10 -33.26 15.89
N GLU A 739 -5.89 -33.80 14.68
CA GLU A 739 -4.67 -34.56 14.37
C GLU A 739 -3.52 -33.57 14.10
N HIS A 740 -2.28 -33.96 14.38
CA HIS A 740 -1.07 -33.11 14.21
C HIS A 740 -1.00 -32.41 12.83
N ARG A 741 -1.56 -33.01 11.78
CA ARG A 741 -1.58 -32.45 10.42
C ARG A 741 -2.53 -31.25 10.24
N TYR A 742 -3.47 -31.07 11.15
CA TYR A 742 -4.49 -30.01 11.13
C TYR A 742 -4.37 -29.02 12.30
N GLU A 743 -3.34 -29.14 13.12
CA GLU A 743 -3.11 -28.22 14.23
C GLU A 743 -2.80 -26.81 13.72
N CYS A 744 -3.65 -25.86 14.10
CA CYS A 744 -3.51 -24.45 13.79
C CYS A 744 -3.41 -23.69 15.12
N LEU A 745 -2.21 -23.22 15.46
CA LEU A 745 -1.97 -22.52 16.73
C LEU A 745 -2.88 -21.29 16.92
N GLU A 746 -3.28 -20.63 15.84
CA GLU A 746 -4.19 -19.47 15.89
C GLU A 746 -5.64 -19.81 16.23
N LEU A 747 -6.03 -21.09 16.22
CA LEU A 747 -7.40 -21.55 16.51
C LEU A 747 -7.49 -22.37 17.81
N GLY A 748 -6.36 -22.69 18.43
CA GLY A 748 -6.32 -23.50 19.64
C GLY A 748 -6.77 -24.96 19.43
N PRO A 749 -6.92 -25.73 20.53
CA PRO A 749 -7.11 -27.18 20.48
C PRO A 749 -8.46 -27.60 19.88
N VAL A 750 -9.53 -26.88 20.19
CA VAL A 750 -10.89 -27.18 19.69
C VAL A 750 -11.13 -26.55 18.32
N GLY A 751 -10.72 -25.28 18.14
CA GLY A 751 -10.87 -24.58 16.87
C GLY A 751 -10.09 -25.25 15.73
N SER A 752 -8.90 -25.82 16.00
CA SER A 752 -8.14 -26.59 15.01
C SER A 752 -8.92 -27.80 14.49
N TYR A 753 -9.63 -28.51 15.37
CA TYR A 753 -10.49 -29.63 14.97
C TYR A 753 -11.66 -29.12 14.11
N LEU A 754 -12.32 -28.05 14.55
CA LEU A 754 -13.45 -27.44 13.83
C LEU A 754 -13.07 -26.83 12.46
N ALA A 755 -11.80 -26.48 12.24
CA ALA A 755 -11.29 -26.07 10.94
C ALA A 755 -11.07 -27.24 9.98
N SER A 756 -11.04 -28.48 10.45
CA SER A 756 -10.89 -29.65 9.59
C SER A 756 -12.14 -29.85 8.71
N PRO A 757 -11.99 -30.28 7.45
CA PRO A 757 -13.12 -30.41 6.53
C PRO A 757 -14.19 -31.40 7.02
N PHE A 758 -13.79 -32.41 7.82
CA PHE A 758 -14.67 -33.48 8.31
C PHE A 758 -15.39 -33.17 9.63
N ALA A 759 -15.11 -32.04 10.28
CA ALA A 759 -15.64 -31.76 11.62
C ALA A 759 -17.07 -31.19 11.62
N THR A 760 -17.38 -30.22 10.77
CA THR A 760 -18.68 -29.54 10.73
C THR A 760 -18.91 -28.82 9.40
N SER A 761 -20.15 -28.63 8.97
CA SER A 761 -20.49 -27.72 7.85
C SER A 761 -20.77 -26.29 8.31
N ALA A 762 -20.85 -26.04 9.62
CA ALA A 762 -21.11 -24.72 10.18
C ALA A 762 -19.92 -23.77 10.02
N SER A 763 -20.19 -22.47 9.88
CA SER A 763 -19.14 -21.46 10.07
C SER A 763 -18.73 -21.43 11.54
N VAL A 764 -17.50 -21.04 11.84
CA VAL A 764 -16.96 -21.10 13.21
C VAL A 764 -16.27 -19.79 13.55
N VAL A 765 -16.52 -19.26 14.75
CA VAL A 765 -15.77 -18.12 15.29
C VAL A 765 -15.06 -18.57 16.56
N VAL A 766 -13.73 -18.52 16.51
CA VAL A 766 -12.88 -18.79 17.67
C VAL A 766 -12.56 -17.46 18.35
N VAL A 767 -12.95 -17.31 19.61
CA VAL A 767 -12.87 -16.04 20.36
C VAL A 767 -11.74 -16.11 21.39
N LYS A 768 -10.91 -15.07 21.42
CA LYS A 768 -9.93 -14.82 22.48
C LYS A 768 -10.36 -13.57 23.26
N GLN A 769 -10.50 -13.70 24.58
CA GLN A 769 -10.80 -12.57 25.44
C GLN A 769 -9.57 -11.65 25.57
N TYR A 770 -9.79 -10.34 25.65
CA TYR A 770 -8.74 -9.40 25.99
C TYR A 770 -8.23 -9.65 27.42
N ASP A 771 -6.92 -9.89 27.56
CA ASP A 771 -6.25 -10.03 28.84
C ASP A 771 -5.39 -8.79 29.12
N PRO A 772 -5.77 -7.93 30.10
CA PRO A 772 -4.99 -6.76 30.46
C PRO A 772 -3.64 -7.11 31.11
N SER A 773 -3.48 -8.31 31.67
CA SER A 773 -2.26 -8.73 32.37
C SER A 773 -1.15 -9.24 31.43
N ALA A 774 -1.51 -9.56 30.18
CA ALA A 774 -0.59 -10.09 29.18
C ALA A 774 0.44 -9.06 28.68
N ASN A 775 0.27 -7.76 28.96
CA ASN A 775 1.13 -6.69 28.44
C ASN A 775 1.47 -5.62 29.51
N PRO A 776 2.36 -5.92 30.49
CA PRO A 776 2.61 -5.06 31.66
C PRO A 776 3.16 -3.66 31.34
N LEU A 777 3.77 -3.45 30.17
CA LEU A 777 4.21 -2.14 29.69
C LEU A 777 3.05 -1.18 29.38
N GLU A 778 1.89 -1.71 28.94
CA GLU A 778 0.70 -0.87 28.69
C GLU A 778 -0.03 -0.51 29.99
N LEU A 779 0.01 -1.35 31.03
CA LEU A 779 -0.61 -1.07 32.33
C LEU A 779 0.04 0.12 33.06
N LEU A 780 1.36 0.29 32.94
CA LEU A 780 2.10 1.41 33.51
C LEU A 780 1.81 2.74 32.80
N GLU A 781 1.56 2.70 31.49
CA GLU A 781 1.18 3.88 30.70
C GLU A 781 -0.31 4.24 30.90
N ASP A 782 -1.21 3.25 30.96
CA ASP A 782 -2.66 3.44 31.14
C ASP A 782 -3.03 4.05 32.51
N ALA A 783 -2.21 3.84 33.55
CA ALA A 783 -2.39 4.45 34.87
C ALA A 783 -2.12 5.98 34.89
N VAL A 784 -1.43 6.51 33.89
CA VAL A 784 -1.07 7.94 33.80
C VAL A 784 -2.14 8.75 33.04
N ASP A 785 -2.89 8.12 32.12
CA ASP A 785 -3.84 8.77 31.21
C ASP A 785 -5.32 8.74 31.69
N SER A 786 -5.61 8.17 32.86
CA SER A 786 -6.99 7.92 33.33
C SER A 786 -7.72 9.12 33.97
N GLN A 787 -7.36 10.36 33.66
CA GLN A 787 -8.10 11.55 34.11
C GLN A 787 -8.98 12.13 32.99
N ASP A 788 -10.30 11.88 33.13
CA ASP A 788 -11.45 12.59 32.54
C ASP A 788 -11.43 12.97 31.05
N VAL A 789 -11.82 12.04 30.17
CA VAL A 789 -12.34 12.36 28.83
C VAL A 789 -13.61 11.55 28.55
N PRO A 790 -14.75 12.17 28.20
CA PRO A 790 -15.98 11.46 27.88
C PRO A 790 -15.82 10.56 26.64
N ASP A 791 -16.44 9.38 26.69
CA ASP A 791 -16.22 8.27 25.76
C ASP A 791 -16.93 8.40 24.38
N THR A 792 -17.70 9.47 24.20
CA THR A 792 -18.42 9.77 22.96
C THR A 792 -17.67 10.80 22.11
N PRO A 793 -17.36 10.51 20.83
CA PRO A 793 -16.98 11.59 19.92
C PRO A 793 -18.19 12.50 19.75
N VAL A 794 -18.02 13.80 20.00
CA VAL A 794 -19.01 14.83 19.71
C VAL A 794 -19.39 14.70 18.23
N VAL A 795 -20.63 14.32 17.97
CA VAL A 795 -21.20 14.28 16.62
C VAL A 795 -21.07 15.67 16.03
N GLY A 796 -20.29 15.81 14.96
CA GLY A 796 -20.18 17.06 14.21
C GLY A 796 -21.57 17.48 13.75
N ALA A 797 -21.99 18.67 14.19
CA ALA A 797 -23.24 19.28 13.78
C ALA A 797 -23.33 19.34 12.25
N SER A 798 -24.32 18.63 11.70
CA SER A 798 -24.83 18.90 10.36
C SER A 798 -25.28 20.36 10.31
N PRO A 799 -24.78 21.22 9.39
CA PRO A 799 -25.42 22.49 9.16
C PRO A 799 -26.77 22.19 8.48
N ARG A 800 -27.86 22.37 9.22
CA ARG A 800 -29.16 22.66 8.60
C ARG A 800 -29.00 24.01 7.89
N HIS A 801 -28.92 23.98 6.56
CA HIS A 801 -29.70 24.78 5.60
C HIS A 801 -29.21 24.53 4.18
#